data_AF-A0A6I2H4V5-F1
#
_entry.id   AF-A0A6I2H4V5-F1
#
_cell.length_a   1.000
_cell.length_b   1.000
_cell.length_c   1.000
_cell.angle_alpha   90.00
_cell.angle_beta   90.00
_cell.angle_gamma   90.00
#
_symmetry.space_group_name_H-M   'P 1'
#
loop_
_entity.id
_entity.type
_entity.pdbx_description
1 polymer ?
#
loop_
_entity_poly.entity_id
_entity_poly.type
_entity_poly.pdbx_seq_one_letter_code
_entity_poly.pdbx_strand_id
1 'polypeptide(L)'
;MTGGAALLVLATLAATPAFQTRGDLTPEPALRSEAAAAWASLEALYAAQAGGLPAGRPGDILLVRGEALSPSRNGQGRPGRVELRQAAPGVLDSRLRVALRHELVHQLLWWACPQASGDRLFHEALALQLSGELEAWREAPYQSLTHAAAELSRASSVDTPRARAALARVLGETPGFPPALTRRLRQCHDGARWAVDVSVDELAGTEVGAVAGATLVLSRHSGEVLLSEGEVRRAMPFGSTLKPFLAAGSPGAPPVLAPRREVAEWACGERLPSRVDLREALLRSCNGYFLDWDGASLGAWGAVLEAVGLSAKPVDRAEIIGLRATLRLSPWGLAQAYRLLAEARPELVSLLRDNAVRGTLAGLPVSAQLSGVATKTGTVRDAASRPRLGWIVAVDEDVVAVLARPGLMPRDFAQEVPRLLARVRARRPGLGAAQVQVLGLLPPEAPELRCRGAGFALEGGVPRALSLEWGRLSDAVAGGEAVCLGQPWQVRFAQAPQGRDYAGVFSRSPAPPYRLPEGSAALSPSALRARRGSDFIFRTTLLQYAAGVVAAEDAALEGAAHEALARVAAHNAQHAQSRHPGRPVCDTTHCQAFQGTVRVRPEDEVALRAPALRWSRWLPFSQGGTEPWREVRPLSQVQSVLGQGATSLRFAAGRVSWLHTVREGGSTFDAPESRPCELLRSALRLPSCPSTAVLQGAQVLFTGEGRGHGEGLDVEAARASHDDAQHLLEHAYGD
;
A
#
# COMPACT_ATOMS: atom_id res chain seq x y z
N MET A 1 6.61 40.89 -73.56
CA MET A 1 5.40 40.23 -73.03
C MET A 1 5.85 39.30 -71.92
N THR A 2 6.27 39.76 -70.74
CA THR A 2 5.56 40.48 -69.66
C THR A 2 4.27 39.79 -69.20
N GLY A 3 4.27 39.44 -67.90
CA GLY A 3 3.16 38.86 -67.14
C GLY A 3 3.72 37.75 -66.23
N GLY A 4 4.20 37.97 -65.01
CA GLY A 4 3.80 38.95 -64.01
C GLY A 4 3.17 38.21 -62.82
N ALA A 5 3.95 37.41 -62.10
CA ALA A 5 3.55 36.85 -60.81
C ALA A 5 3.89 37.88 -59.72
N ALA A 6 2.92 38.72 -59.39
CA ALA A 6 2.99 39.63 -58.24
C ALA A 6 2.36 38.94 -57.03
N LEU A 7 3.20 38.75 -56.00
CA LEU A 7 2.97 38.86 -54.56
C LEU A 7 1.53 38.76 -54.02
N LEU A 8 1.37 37.86 -53.04
CA LEU A 8 0.65 38.17 -51.79
C LEU A 8 1.13 37.21 -50.68
N VAL A 9 2.32 37.49 -50.14
CA VAL A 9 2.67 37.08 -48.76
C VAL A 9 2.22 38.23 -47.87
N LEU A 10 0.97 38.18 -47.42
CA LEU A 10 0.50 39.01 -46.30
C LEU A 10 1.10 38.43 -45.02
N ALA A 11 2.33 38.82 -44.71
CA ALA A 11 2.83 38.76 -43.36
C ALA A 11 2.06 39.80 -42.54
N THR A 12 0.98 39.38 -41.87
CA THR A 12 0.37 40.17 -40.79
C THR A 12 1.36 40.22 -39.62
N LEU A 13 2.34 41.12 -39.71
CA LEU A 13 3.12 41.56 -38.57
C LEU A 13 2.12 42.19 -37.59
N ALA A 14 1.78 41.47 -36.53
CA ALA A 14 1.13 42.06 -35.36
C ALA A 14 2.07 43.16 -34.86
N ALA A 15 1.70 44.41 -35.10
CA ALA A 15 2.53 45.55 -34.75
C ALA A 15 2.46 45.73 -33.24
N THR A 16 3.56 45.44 -32.54
CA THR A 16 3.77 45.73 -31.11
C THR A 16 3.30 47.16 -30.79
N PRO A 17 2.61 47.40 -29.67
CA PRO A 17 2.16 48.74 -29.30
C PRO A 17 3.37 49.66 -29.14
N ALA A 18 3.22 50.94 -29.51
CA ALA A 18 4.26 51.91 -29.21
C ALA A 18 4.19 52.27 -27.72
N PHE A 19 5.28 52.02 -26.98
CA PHE A 19 5.40 52.39 -25.57
C PHE A 19 5.95 53.82 -25.44
N GLN A 20 5.12 54.72 -24.93
CA GLN A 20 5.47 56.13 -24.72
C GLN A 20 5.76 56.39 -23.24
N THR A 21 6.64 57.35 -22.94
CA THR A 21 6.99 57.78 -21.56
C THR A 21 6.94 59.31 -21.46
N ARG A 22 6.80 59.87 -20.25
CA ARG A 22 6.78 61.34 -20.03
C ARG A 22 8.04 61.90 -19.38
N GLY A 23 9.12 61.14 -19.28
CA GLY A 23 10.34 61.54 -18.55
C GLY A 23 10.27 61.34 -17.04
N ASP A 24 9.15 60.84 -16.52
CA ASP A 24 8.84 60.71 -15.08
C ASP A 24 9.20 59.33 -14.50
N LEU A 25 9.52 58.34 -15.35
CA LEU A 25 10.06 57.03 -15.00
C LEU A 25 11.41 56.82 -15.70
N THR A 26 12.48 56.56 -14.94
CA THR A 26 13.84 56.44 -15.49
C THR A 26 14.53 55.14 -15.09
N PRO A 27 15.32 54.48 -15.96
CA PRO A 27 15.72 54.90 -17.29
C PRO A 27 14.71 54.50 -18.36
N GLU A 28 14.21 55.48 -19.12
CA GLU A 28 13.14 55.25 -20.10
C GLU A 28 13.47 54.21 -21.19
N PRO A 29 14.70 54.16 -21.77
CA PRO A 29 15.01 53.17 -22.80
C PRO A 29 14.91 51.74 -22.28
N ALA A 30 15.35 51.50 -21.05
CA ALA A 30 15.26 50.19 -20.42
C ALA A 30 13.81 49.83 -20.09
N LEU A 31 13.01 50.79 -19.61
CA LEU A 31 11.60 50.58 -19.33
C LEU A 31 10.82 50.22 -20.61
N ARG A 32 11.04 50.95 -21.71
CA ARG A 32 10.40 50.65 -23.01
C ARG A 32 10.87 49.30 -23.58
N SER A 33 12.14 48.97 -23.43
CA SER A 33 12.69 47.67 -23.84
C SER A 33 12.09 46.51 -23.05
N GLU A 34 11.96 46.65 -21.73
CA GLU A 34 11.29 45.67 -20.86
C GLU A 34 9.82 45.53 -21.24
N ALA A 35 9.10 46.63 -21.49
CA ALA A 35 7.70 46.60 -21.92
C ALA A 35 7.51 45.88 -23.26
N ALA A 36 8.37 46.15 -24.25
CA ALA A 36 8.34 45.50 -25.54
C ALA A 36 8.63 43.98 -25.45
N ALA A 37 9.64 43.60 -24.67
CA ALA A 37 9.98 42.20 -24.44
C ALA A 37 8.87 41.44 -23.69
N ALA A 38 8.27 42.08 -22.68
CA ALA A 38 7.12 41.55 -21.96
C ALA A 38 5.93 41.36 -22.90
N TRP A 39 5.60 42.37 -23.71
CA TRP A 39 4.50 42.29 -24.67
C TRP A 39 4.68 41.15 -25.68
N ALA A 40 5.87 41.01 -26.27
CA ALA A 40 6.16 39.92 -27.20
C ALA A 40 5.97 38.53 -26.55
N SER A 41 6.37 38.40 -25.28
CA SER A 41 6.17 37.17 -24.51
C SER A 41 4.69 36.89 -24.25
N LEU A 42 3.92 37.93 -23.92
CA LEU A 42 2.48 37.85 -23.70
C LEU A 42 1.71 37.49 -24.98
N GLU A 43 2.07 38.06 -26.13
CA GLU A 43 1.50 37.72 -27.44
C GLU A 43 1.76 36.27 -27.82
N ALA A 44 2.99 35.78 -27.63
CA ALA A 44 3.34 34.39 -27.90
C ALA A 44 2.52 33.43 -27.03
N LEU A 45 2.36 33.74 -25.74
CA LEU A 45 1.53 32.97 -24.81
C LEU A 45 0.05 33.02 -25.18
N TYR A 46 -0.48 34.19 -25.50
CA TYR A 46 -1.86 34.35 -25.95
C TYR A 46 -2.11 33.49 -27.19
N ALA A 47 -1.25 33.60 -28.21
CA ALA A 47 -1.38 32.81 -29.43
C ALA A 47 -1.36 31.30 -29.15
N ALA A 48 -0.46 30.85 -28.27
CA ALA A 48 -0.36 29.44 -27.89
C ALA A 48 -1.60 28.92 -27.15
N GLN A 49 -2.22 29.73 -26.28
CA GLN A 49 -3.37 29.31 -25.48
C GLN A 49 -4.71 29.49 -26.21
N ALA A 50 -4.87 30.63 -26.88
CA ALA A 50 -6.10 31.06 -27.54
C ALA A 50 -6.27 30.48 -28.96
N GLY A 51 -5.19 30.01 -29.60
CA GLY A 51 -5.21 29.43 -30.94
C GLY A 51 -4.83 30.39 -32.07
N GLY A 52 -4.48 31.63 -31.74
CA GLY A 52 -4.03 32.65 -32.69
C GLY A 52 -3.93 34.04 -32.07
N LEU A 53 -3.39 35.00 -32.81
CA LEU A 53 -3.36 36.42 -32.40
C LEU A 53 -4.67 37.13 -32.71
N PRO A 54 -5.06 38.17 -31.95
CA PRO A 54 -6.20 39.02 -32.26
C PRO A 54 -6.04 39.76 -33.60
N ALA A 55 -7.16 40.10 -34.23
CA ALA A 55 -7.17 40.92 -35.43
C ALA A 55 -6.99 42.41 -35.11
N GLY A 56 -6.17 43.12 -35.90
CA GLY A 56 -5.93 44.55 -35.77
C GLY A 56 -4.70 44.90 -34.92
N ARG A 57 -4.25 46.16 -35.01
CA ARG A 57 -3.07 46.63 -34.27
C ARG A 57 -3.47 47.11 -32.86
N PRO A 58 -2.73 46.75 -31.79
CA PRO A 58 -2.93 47.32 -30.46
C PRO A 58 -2.66 48.83 -30.46
N GLY A 59 -3.43 49.58 -29.67
CA GLY A 59 -3.21 51.01 -29.47
C GLY A 59 -1.92 51.31 -28.70
N ASP A 60 -1.45 52.55 -28.77
CA ASP A 60 -0.27 53.00 -28.04
C ASP A 60 -0.50 52.95 -26.52
N ILE A 61 0.57 52.63 -25.77
CA ILE A 61 0.51 52.49 -24.31
C ILE A 61 1.43 53.54 -23.68
N LEU A 62 0.84 54.42 -22.88
CA LEU A 62 1.56 55.44 -22.13
C LEU A 62 2.00 54.90 -20.76
N LEU A 63 3.30 54.86 -20.52
CA LEU A 63 3.92 54.49 -19.24
C LEU A 63 4.28 55.76 -18.46
N VAL A 64 3.73 55.91 -17.26
CA VAL A 64 3.90 57.10 -16.42
C VAL A 64 4.09 56.75 -14.95
N ARG A 65 4.63 57.69 -14.17
CA ARG A 65 4.77 57.54 -12.73
C ARG A 65 3.41 57.71 -12.05
N GLY A 66 3.06 56.77 -11.18
CA GLY A 66 1.86 56.86 -10.35
C GLY A 66 2.09 57.73 -9.11
N GLU A 67 1.50 58.93 -9.08
CA GLU A 67 1.66 59.88 -7.96
C GLU A 67 0.77 59.54 -6.75
N ALA A 68 -0.34 58.82 -6.96
CA ALA A 68 -1.34 58.50 -5.94
C ALA A 68 -1.45 57.00 -5.61
N LEU A 69 -0.44 56.19 -5.96
CA LEU A 69 -0.46 54.75 -5.69
C LEU A 69 -0.17 54.46 -4.20
N SER A 70 -1.08 53.71 -3.56
CA SER A 70 -0.91 53.27 -2.17
C SER A 70 0.40 52.48 -1.97
N PRO A 71 0.96 52.43 -0.74
CA PRO A 71 2.21 51.71 -0.49
C PRO A 71 2.20 50.22 -0.88
N SER A 72 1.03 49.60 -0.86
CA SER A 72 0.76 48.21 -1.22
C SER A 72 0.56 47.97 -2.73
N ARG A 73 0.53 49.01 -3.55
CA ARG A 73 0.26 48.93 -5.00
C ARG A 73 1.47 49.43 -5.80
N ASN A 74 1.97 48.60 -6.70
CA ASN A 74 3.18 48.87 -7.49
C ASN A 74 2.89 49.33 -8.92
N GLY A 75 1.68 49.05 -9.41
CA GLY A 75 1.21 49.44 -10.72
C GLY A 75 -0.32 49.63 -10.72
N GLN A 76 -0.81 50.35 -11.72
CA GLN A 76 -2.22 50.45 -12.05
C GLN A 76 -2.41 50.73 -13.54
N GLY A 77 -3.17 49.87 -14.21
CA GLY A 77 -3.56 50.02 -15.60
C GLY A 77 -4.93 50.69 -15.78
N ARG A 78 -5.05 51.44 -16.87
CA ARG A 78 -6.31 51.78 -17.56
C ARG A 78 -6.09 51.56 -19.06
N PRO A 79 -7.11 51.32 -19.89
CA PRO A 79 -6.91 51.14 -21.32
C PRO A 79 -6.00 52.22 -21.93
N GLY A 80 -4.87 51.82 -22.51
CA GLY A 80 -3.85 52.71 -23.12
C GLY A 80 -2.89 53.41 -22.15
N ARG A 81 -2.96 53.16 -20.84
CA ARG A 81 -2.11 53.83 -19.84
C ARG A 81 -1.73 52.90 -18.69
N VAL A 82 -0.45 52.89 -18.32
CA VAL A 82 0.09 52.16 -17.17
C VAL A 82 0.80 53.13 -16.23
N GLU A 83 0.35 53.18 -14.99
CA GLU A 83 0.94 53.96 -13.92
C GLU A 83 1.81 53.04 -13.05
N LEU A 84 3.09 53.37 -12.85
CA LEU A 84 4.02 52.56 -12.07
C LEU A 84 4.60 53.33 -10.90
N ARG A 85 4.83 52.64 -9.79
CA ARG A 85 5.48 53.20 -8.61
C ARG A 85 6.98 52.88 -8.63
N GLN A 86 7.78 53.85 -9.05
CA GLN A 86 9.24 53.78 -8.93
C GLN A 86 9.71 54.30 -7.57
N ALA A 87 10.39 53.43 -6.81
CA ALA A 87 10.92 53.77 -5.48
C ALA A 87 12.17 54.66 -5.54
N ALA A 88 13.07 54.39 -6.50
CA ALA A 88 14.29 55.16 -6.73
C ALA A 88 14.43 55.52 -8.22
N PRO A 89 14.62 56.81 -8.59
CA PRO A 89 14.90 57.20 -9.96
C PRO A 89 16.14 56.50 -10.53
N GLY A 90 16.14 56.18 -11.82
CA GLY A 90 17.25 55.52 -12.50
C GLY A 90 17.37 54.01 -12.23
N VAL A 91 16.51 53.42 -11.40
CA VAL A 91 16.56 51.99 -11.04
C VAL A 91 15.29 51.27 -11.52
N LEU A 92 15.49 50.22 -12.32
CA LEU A 92 14.45 49.29 -12.77
C LEU A 92 14.54 47.97 -11.99
N ASP A 93 14.09 48.00 -10.72
CA ASP A 93 14.13 46.85 -9.82
C ASP A 93 13.15 45.73 -10.22
N SER A 94 13.29 44.55 -9.60
CA SER A 94 12.46 43.37 -9.89
C SER A 94 10.98 43.63 -9.63
N ARG A 95 10.64 44.39 -8.59
CA ARG A 95 9.26 44.70 -8.20
C ARG A 95 8.57 45.58 -9.25
N LEU A 96 9.28 46.57 -9.78
CA LEU A 96 8.80 47.45 -10.85
C LEU A 96 8.61 46.69 -12.16
N ARG A 97 9.52 45.77 -12.50
CA ARG A 97 9.39 44.90 -13.69
C ARG A 97 8.18 43.97 -13.60
N VAL A 98 7.97 43.32 -12.46
CA VAL A 98 6.80 42.46 -12.23
C VAL A 98 5.51 43.28 -12.33
N ALA A 99 5.47 44.47 -11.72
CA ALA A 99 4.32 45.37 -11.82
C ALA A 99 4.03 45.78 -13.28
N LEU A 100 5.06 46.17 -14.05
CA LEU A 100 4.90 46.48 -15.47
C LEU A 100 4.31 45.29 -16.23
N ARG A 101 4.88 44.09 -16.06
CA ARG A 101 4.39 42.88 -16.73
C ARG A 101 2.93 42.57 -16.37
N HIS A 102 2.57 42.72 -15.09
CA HIS A 102 1.19 42.54 -14.60
C HIS A 102 0.23 43.49 -15.30
N GLU A 103 0.53 44.79 -15.34
CA GLU A 103 -0.35 45.77 -15.97
C GLU A 103 -0.41 45.62 -17.50
N LEU A 104 0.65 45.13 -18.14
CA LEU A 104 0.63 44.82 -19.57
C LEU A 104 -0.28 43.64 -19.92
N VAL A 105 -0.50 42.68 -19.01
CA VAL A 105 -1.51 41.63 -19.21
C VAL A 105 -2.91 42.25 -19.31
N HIS A 106 -3.22 43.23 -18.47
CA HIS A 106 -4.50 43.95 -18.55
C HIS A 106 -4.65 44.71 -19.86
N GLN A 107 -3.58 45.38 -20.33
CA GLN A 107 -3.58 46.04 -21.64
C GLN A 107 -3.82 45.05 -22.79
N LEU A 108 -3.17 43.88 -22.75
CA LEU A 108 -3.41 42.81 -23.71
C LEU A 108 -4.88 42.39 -23.67
N LEU A 109 -5.45 42.14 -22.49
CA LEU A 109 -6.84 41.72 -22.36
C LEU A 109 -7.84 42.78 -22.84
N TRP A 110 -7.61 44.07 -22.58
CA TRP A 110 -8.49 45.12 -23.12
C TRP A 110 -8.47 45.22 -24.65
N TRP A 111 -7.33 44.89 -25.27
CA TRP A 111 -7.21 44.86 -26.73
C TRP A 111 -7.72 43.55 -27.34
N ALA A 112 -7.21 42.42 -26.86
CA ALA A 112 -7.47 41.08 -27.39
C ALA A 112 -8.85 40.54 -27.00
N CYS A 113 -9.37 40.99 -25.85
CA CYS A 113 -10.56 40.43 -25.21
C CYS A 113 -11.47 41.49 -24.56
N PRO A 114 -11.94 42.50 -25.30
CA PRO A 114 -12.72 43.60 -24.74
C PRO A 114 -14.02 43.14 -24.06
N GLN A 115 -14.58 42.00 -24.49
CA GLN A 115 -15.78 41.41 -23.90
C GLN A 115 -15.57 40.89 -22.46
N ALA A 116 -14.33 40.59 -22.06
CA ALA A 116 -13.98 40.13 -20.72
C ALA A 116 -13.61 41.27 -19.76
N SER A 117 -13.67 42.53 -20.20
CA SER A 117 -13.26 43.70 -19.40
C SER A 117 -14.01 43.87 -18.05
N GLY A 118 -15.18 43.25 -17.92
CA GLY A 118 -15.95 43.19 -16.67
C GLY A 118 -15.54 42.05 -15.72
N ASP A 119 -14.91 40.99 -16.25
CA ASP A 119 -14.51 39.80 -15.51
C ASP A 119 -13.18 40.04 -14.77
N ARG A 120 -13.28 40.70 -13.63
CA ARG A 120 -12.10 41.07 -12.81
C ARG A 120 -11.31 39.87 -12.34
N LEU A 121 -11.98 38.76 -12.05
CA LEU A 121 -11.31 37.57 -11.54
C LEU A 121 -10.47 36.92 -12.65
N PHE A 122 -10.98 36.87 -13.89
CA PHE A 122 -10.22 36.42 -15.06
C PHE A 122 -9.00 37.31 -15.33
N HIS A 123 -9.19 38.63 -15.29
CA HIS A 123 -8.14 39.61 -15.50
C HIS A 123 -6.98 39.46 -14.50
N GLU A 124 -7.28 39.47 -13.20
CA GLU A 124 -6.23 39.33 -12.18
C GLU A 124 -5.62 37.93 -12.16
N ALA A 125 -6.40 36.88 -12.45
CA ALA A 125 -5.88 35.51 -12.51
C ALA A 125 -4.84 35.36 -13.63
N LEU A 126 -5.13 35.89 -14.81
CA LEU A 126 -4.19 35.86 -15.93
C LEU A 126 -2.97 36.75 -15.66
N ALA A 127 -3.18 37.93 -15.06
CA ALA A 127 -2.09 38.84 -14.73
C ALA A 127 -1.12 38.24 -13.70
N LEU A 128 -1.61 37.61 -12.63
CA LEU A 128 -0.77 36.89 -11.66
C LEU A 128 -0.03 35.71 -12.28
N GLN A 129 -0.70 34.94 -13.14
CA GLN A 129 -0.12 33.76 -13.79
C GLN A 129 1.03 34.13 -14.74
N LEU A 130 0.95 35.27 -15.42
CA LEU A 130 1.88 35.64 -16.50
C LEU A 130 2.94 36.67 -16.11
N SER A 131 2.71 37.48 -15.07
CA SER A 131 3.65 38.53 -14.65
C SER A 131 4.89 38.03 -13.93
N GLY A 132 4.85 36.79 -13.44
CA GLY A 132 5.83 36.23 -12.50
C GLY A 132 5.53 36.59 -11.04
N GLU A 133 4.42 37.28 -10.76
CA GLU A 133 4.01 37.64 -9.39
C GLU A 133 3.61 36.41 -8.55
N LEU A 134 3.13 35.33 -9.19
CA LEU A 134 2.66 34.13 -8.50
C LEU A 134 3.69 33.50 -7.55
N GLU A 135 4.98 33.51 -7.92
CA GLU A 135 6.05 32.92 -7.10
C GLU A 135 6.25 33.68 -5.78
N ALA A 136 6.12 35.01 -5.79
CA ALA A 136 6.28 35.83 -4.59
C ALA A 136 5.20 35.53 -3.52
N TRP A 137 4.04 35.03 -3.93
CA TRP A 137 2.95 34.66 -3.03
C TRP A 137 3.09 33.23 -2.47
N ARG A 138 3.99 32.40 -3.01
CA ARG A 138 4.23 31.04 -2.47
C ARG A 138 4.94 31.04 -1.12
N GLU A 139 5.64 32.13 -0.79
CA GLU A 139 6.32 32.31 0.50
C GLU A 139 5.37 32.79 1.61
N ALA A 140 4.13 33.15 1.28
CA ALA A 140 3.14 33.58 2.27
C ALA A 140 2.66 32.40 3.16
N PRO A 141 2.16 32.66 4.37
CA PRO A 141 1.54 31.62 5.19
C PRO A 141 0.47 30.87 4.40
N TYR A 142 0.51 29.54 4.49
CA TYR A 142 -0.44 28.69 3.76
C TYR A 142 -1.88 29.04 4.12
N GLN A 143 -2.75 29.10 3.11
CA GLN A 143 -4.19 29.29 3.25
C GLN A 143 -4.93 28.10 2.61
N SER A 144 -5.91 27.50 3.28
CA SER A 144 -6.78 26.48 2.65
C SER A 144 -7.57 27.05 1.46
N LEU A 145 -7.92 26.20 0.48
CA LEU A 145 -8.72 26.61 -0.69
C LEU A 145 -10.05 27.26 -0.28
N THR A 146 -10.75 26.70 0.71
CA THR A 146 -11.99 27.28 1.23
C THR A 146 -11.78 28.68 1.78
N HIS A 147 -10.70 28.91 2.53
CA HIS A 147 -10.43 30.22 3.09
C HIS A 147 -10.01 31.21 2.00
N ALA A 148 -9.18 30.79 1.04
CA ALA A 148 -8.83 31.60 -0.12
C ALA A 148 -10.08 32.00 -0.92
N ALA A 149 -10.99 31.06 -1.18
CA ALA A 149 -12.25 31.34 -1.85
C ALA A 149 -13.16 32.30 -1.06
N ALA A 150 -13.23 32.14 0.27
CA ALA A 150 -13.98 33.03 1.14
C ALA A 150 -13.37 34.44 1.19
N GLU A 151 -12.03 34.56 1.18
CA GLU A 151 -11.33 35.84 1.12
C GLU A 151 -11.63 36.54 -0.21
N LEU A 152 -11.52 35.83 -1.34
CA LEU A 152 -11.86 36.36 -2.66
C LEU A 152 -13.32 36.79 -2.77
N SER A 153 -14.24 36.02 -2.19
CA SER A 153 -15.68 36.32 -2.22
C SER A 153 -16.05 37.55 -1.37
N ARG A 154 -15.29 37.82 -0.29
CA ARG A 154 -15.51 38.97 0.60
C ARG A 154 -14.77 40.22 0.16
N ALA A 155 -13.72 40.08 -0.65
CA ALA A 155 -12.89 41.18 -1.08
C ALA A 155 -13.67 42.12 -2.00
N SER A 156 -13.72 43.41 -1.67
CA SER A 156 -14.26 44.45 -2.56
C SER A 156 -13.41 44.67 -3.81
N SER A 157 -12.15 44.22 -3.78
CA SER A 157 -11.19 44.24 -4.89
C SER A 157 -10.20 43.08 -4.76
N VAL A 158 -9.96 42.43 -5.89
CA VAL A 158 -8.96 41.36 -6.05
C VAL A 158 -7.50 41.86 -5.99
N ASP A 159 -7.29 43.18 -5.98
CA ASP A 159 -5.96 43.82 -5.97
C ASP A 159 -5.35 44.00 -4.58
N THR A 160 -6.07 43.65 -3.51
CA THR A 160 -5.53 43.78 -2.16
C THR A 160 -4.47 42.70 -1.90
N PRO A 161 -3.47 42.92 -1.03
CA PRO A 161 -2.48 41.90 -0.72
C PRO A 161 -3.10 40.57 -0.26
N ARG A 162 -4.19 40.60 0.52
CA ARG A 162 -4.90 39.40 0.96
C ARG A 162 -5.62 38.69 -0.18
N ALA A 163 -6.32 39.43 -1.04
CA ALA A 163 -7.01 38.86 -2.18
C ALA A 163 -6.03 38.31 -3.23
N ARG A 164 -4.89 38.97 -3.45
CA ARG A 164 -3.81 38.46 -4.33
C ARG A 164 -3.19 37.18 -3.79
N ALA A 165 -2.89 37.11 -2.48
CA ALA A 165 -2.44 35.88 -1.84
C ALA A 165 -3.47 34.75 -1.99
N ALA A 166 -4.76 35.05 -1.80
CA ALA A 166 -5.84 34.09 -1.97
C ALA A 166 -5.98 33.62 -3.43
N LEU A 167 -5.86 34.52 -4.41
CA LEU A 167 -5.92 34.18 -5.83
C LEU A 167 -4.70 33.34 -6.25
N ALA A 168 -3.51 33.72 -5.81
CA ALA A 168 -2.29 32.94 -6.03
C ALA A 168 -2.44 31.51 -5.47
N ARG A 169 -3.04 31.38 -4.29
CA ARG A 169 -3.37 30.09 -3.70
C ARG A 169 -4.35 29.28 -4.56
N VAL A 170 -5.39 29.90 -5.11
CA VAL A 170 -6.35 29.23 -6.01
C VAL A 170 -5.66 28.74 -7.28
N LEU A 171 -4.84 29.59 -7.92
CA LEU A 171 -4.08 29.23 -9.12
C LEU A 171 -3.08 28.08 -8.85
N GLY A 172 -2.56 28.01 -7.64
CA GLY A 172 -1.67 26.92 -7.18
C GLY A 172 -2.32 25.54 -7.03
N GLU A 173 -3.63 25.38 -7.27
CA GLU A 173 -4.29 24.05 -7.35
C GLU A 173 -4.05 23.35 -8.68
N THR A 174 -3.69 24.08 -9.74
CA THR A 174 -3.41 23.49 -11.05
C THR A 174 -1.93 23.60 -11.39
N PRO A 175 -1.23 22.48 -11.66
CA PRO A 175 0.14 22.55 -12.16
C PRO A 175 0.14 23.14 -13.58
N GLY A 176 0.99 24.14 -13.82
CA GLY A 176 1.13 24.80 -15.12
C GLY A 176 0.09 25.90 -15.36
N PHE A 177 -0.34 26.06 -16.62
CA PHE A 177 -1.31 27.08 -17.01
C PHE A 177 -2.75 26.58 -16.79
N PRO A 178 -3.61 27.29 -16.04
CA PRO A 178 -4.94 26.79 -15.70
C PRO A 178 -5.85 26.57 -16.94
N PRO A 179 -6.47 25.38 -17.11
CA PRO A 179 -7.36 25.09 -18.23
C PRO A 179 -8.56 26.03 -18.33
N ALA A 180 -9.06 26.54 -17.21
CA ALA A 180 -10.12 27.55 -17.20
C ALA A 180 -9.69 28.83 -17.92
N LEU A 181 -8.46 29.31 -17.69
CA LEU A 181 -7.93 30.49 -18.39
C LEU A 181 -7.75 30.20 -19.88
N THR A 182 -7.24 29.01 -20.26
CA THR A 182 -7.11 28.61 -21.66
C THR A 182 -8.47 28.60 -22.36
N ARG A 183 -9.51 28.03 -21.71
CA ARG A 183 -10.88 27.99 -22.23
C ARG A 183 -11.44 29.39 -22.46
N ARG A 184 -11.27 30.30 -21.50
CA ARG A 184 -11.73 31.70 -21.62
C ARG A 184 -10.97 32.45 -22.73
N LEU A 185 -9.65 32.28 -22.83
CA LEU A 185 -8.86 32.87 -23.92
C LEU A 185 -9.32 32.41 -25.31
N ARG A 186 -9.61 31.10 -25.48
CA ARG A 186 -10.15 30.57 -26.76
C ARG A 186 -11.55 31.11 -27.07
N GLN A 187 -12.46 31.09 -26.10
CA GLN A 187 -13.79 31.69 -26.27
C GLN A 187 -13.69 33.13 -26.73
N CYS A 188 -12.74 33.88 -26.17
CA CYS A 188 -12.52 35.26 -26.56
C CYS A 188 -11.97 35.42 -27.98
N HIS A 189 -10.99 34.60 -28.36
CA HIS A 189 -10.46 34.56 -29.73
C HIS A 189 -11.53 34.21 -30.77
N ASP A 190 -12.43 33.29 -30.42
CA ASP A 190 -13.56 32.88 -31.27
C ASP A 190 -14.70 33.93 -31.31
N GLY A 191 -14.55 35.06 -30.59
CA GLY A 191 -15.55 36.13 -30.52
C GLY A 191 -16.80 35.78 -29.70
N ALA A 192 -16.77 34.68 -28.95
CA ALA A 192 -17.87 34.24 -28.11
C ALA A 192 -17.97 35.11 -26.84
N ARG A 193 -19.17 35.59 -26.52
CA ARG A 193 -19.46 36.21 -25.22
C ARG A 193 -19.83 35.14 -24.20
N TRP A 194 -19.24 35.17 -23.01
CA TRP A 194 -19.72 34.36 -21.90
C TRP A 194 -20.59 35.18 -20.95
N ALA A 195 -21.72 34.59 -20.56
CA ALA A 195 -22.72 35.25 -19.70
C ALA A 195 -22.38 35.19 -18.20
N VAL A 196 -21.42 34.35 -17.82
CA VAL A 196 -21.01 34.12 -16.43
C VAL A 196 -19.49 34.24 -16.34
N ASP A 197 -19.04 35.17 -15.49
CA ASP A 197 -17.64 35.39 -15.14
C ASP A 197 -16.97 34.10 -14.68
N VAL A 198 -15.65 34.03 -14.80
CA VAL A 198 -14.90 32.89 -14.28
C VAL A 198 -15.15 32.74 -12.77
N SER A 199 -15.39 31.51 -12.32
CA SER A 199 -15.56 31.24 -10.89
C SER A 199 -14.25 30.79 -10.22
N VAL A 200 -14.18 30.87 -8.89
CA VAL A 200 -13.07 30.31 -8.12
C VAL A 200 -12.95 28.79 -8.32
N ASP A 201 -14.08 28.08 -8.42
CA ASP A 201 -14.10 26.63 -8.65
C ASP A 201 -13.52 26.26 -10.03
N GLU A 202 -13.81 27.06 -11.06
CA GLU A 202 -13.22 26.96 -12.40
C GLU A 202 -11.71 27.13 -12.36
N LEU A 203 -11.22 28.20 -11.72
CA LEU A 203 -9.79 28.50 -11.62
C LEU A 203 -9.03 27.46 -10.80
N ALA A 204 -9.63 26.97 -9.72
CA ALA A 204 -9.06 25.93 -8.88
C ALA A 204 -9.02 24.55 -9.57
N GLY A 205 -9.61 24.40 -10.76
CA GLY A 205 -9.68 23.11 -11.44
C GLY A 205 -10.51 22.06 -10.68
N THR A 206 -11.42 22.52 -9.81
CA THR A 206 -12.28 21.65 -8.99
C THR A 206 -13.61 21.30 -9.67
N GLU A 207 -13.82 21.82 -10.87
CA GLU A 207 -14.92 21.44 -11.75
C GLU A 207 -14.91 19.94 -12.06
N VAL A 208 -16.11 19.39 -12.15
CA VAL A 208 -16.51 17.97 -12.08
C VAL A 208 -15.63 17.02 -12.93
N GLY A 209 -14.55 16.53 -12.35
CA GLY A 209 -14.17 15.14 -12.58
C GLY A 209 -15.18 14.25 -11.86
N ALA A 210 -15.86 13.33 -12.57
CA ALA A 210 -16.77 12.37 -11.96
C ALA A 210 -16.00 11.55 -10.90
N VAL A 211 -16.26 11.85 -9.63
CA VAL A 211 -15.72 11.10 -8.50
C VAL A 211 -16.59 9.87 -8.30
N ALA A 212 -15.98 8.69 -8.29
CA ALA A 212 -16.69 7.43 -8.14
C ALA A 212 -16.53 6.85 -6.74
N GLY A 213 -17.54 6.08 -6.31
CA GLY A 213 -17.44 5.29 -5.10
C GLY A 213 -16.54 4.08 -5.29
N ALA A 214 -15.88 3.65 -4.21
CA ALA A 214 -15.08 2.44 -4.20
C ALA A 214 -15.09 1.79 -2.82
N THR A 215 -15.06 0.46 -2.79
CA THR A 215 -14.88 -0.36 -1.58
C THR A 215 -13.87 -1.44 -1.90
N LEU A 216 -12.80 -1.51 -1.11
CA LEU A 216 -11.77 -2.54 -1.25
C LEU A 216 -11.46 -3.13 0.13
N VAL A 217 -11.31 -4.45 0.19
CA VAL A 217 -10.78 -5.15 1.37
C VAL A 217 -9.66 -6.08 0.94
N LEU A 218 -8.50 -5.98 1.59
CA LEU A 218 -7.34 -6.83 1.38
C LEU A 218 -7.02 -7.62 2.64
N SER A 219 -6.49 -8.83 2.49
CA SER A 219 -5.82 -9.53 3.59
C SER A 219 -4.51 -8.81 3.93
N ARG A 220 -4.27 -8.55 5.21
CA ARG A 220 -2.99 -8.04 5.70
C ARG A 220 -1.88 -9.06 5.49
N HIS A 221 -2.19 -10.34 5.72
CA HIS A 221 -1.18 -11.40 5.69
C HIS A 221 -0.79 -11.74 4.25
N SER A 222 -1.74 -12.13 3.40
CA SER A 222 -1.43 -12.58 2.03
C SER A 222 -1.38 -11.46 0.99
N GLY A 223 -2.02 -10.31 1.25
CA GLY A 223 -2.21 -9.24 0.26
C GLY A 223 -3.31 -9.53 -0.78
N GLU A 224 -4.03 -10.64 -0.62
CA GLU A 224 -5.17 -11.02 -1.46
C GLU A 224 -6.30 -10.01 -1.39
N VAL A 225 -6.95 -9.75 -2.53
CA VAL A 225 -8.19 -8.96 -2.59
C VAL A 225 -9.36 -9.82 -2.16
N LEU A 226 -9.91 -9.52 -0.98
CA LEU A 226 -11.06 -10.25 -0.40
C LEU A 226 -12.40 -9.68 -0.89
N LEU A 227 -12.44 -8.39 -1.22
CA LEU A 227 -13.60 -7.72 -1.78
C LEU A 227 -13.18 -6.51 -2.60
N SER A 228 -13.82 -6.30 -3.76
CA SER A 228 -13.59 -5.15 -4.64
C SER A 228 -14.89 -4.72 -5.30
N GLU A 229 -15.35 -3.50 -5.02
CA GLU A 229 -16.57 -2.91 -5.58
C GLU A 229 -16.29 -1.47 -6.04
N GLY A 230 -16.77 -1.08 -7.22
CA GLY A 230 -16.55 0.26 -7.78
C GLY A 230 -15.14 0.52 -8.32
N GLU A 231 -14.73 1.79 -8.35
CA GLU A 231 -13.52 2.28 -9.04
C GLU A 231 -12.24 2.13 -8.18
N VAL A 232 -11.91 0.91 -7.75
CA VAL A 232 -10.81 0.65 -6.79
C VAL A 232 -9.41 0.92 -7.36
N ARG A 233 -9.25 0.92 -8.68
CA ARG A 233 -7.97 1.17 -9.37
C ARG A 233 -7.80 2.62 -9.82
N ARG A 234 -8.88 3.41 -9.86
CA ARG A 234 -8.83 4.78 -10.33
C ARG A 234 -8.12 5.67 -9.31
N ALA A 235 -7.10 6.40 -9.75
CA ALA A 235 -6.40 7.35 -8.89
C ALA A 235 -7.32 8.54 -8.57
N MET A 236 -7.51 8.83 -7.29
CA MET A 236 -8.41 9.87 -6.79
C MET A 236 -7.70 10.73 -5.74
N PRO A 237 -8.11 12.00 -5.54
CA PRO A 237 -7.59 12.80 -4.44
C PRO A 237 -7.92 12.13 -3.10
N PHE A 238 -6.93 11.98 -2.22
CA PHE A 238 -6.99 11.08 -1.07
C PHE A 238 -7.24 11.80 0.27
N GLY A 239 -7.28 13.13 0.27
CA GLY A 239 -7.47 13.95 1.47
C GLY A 239 -6.45 13.63 2.57
N SER A 240 -6.87 13.64 3.83
CA SER A 240 -5.96 13.41 4.97
C SER A 240 -5.51 11.95 5.22
N THR A 241 -5.74 11.03 4.28
CA THR A 241 -5.40 9.60 4.47
C THR A 241 -3.90 9.31 4.47
N LEU A 242 -3.06 10.21 3.93
CA LEU A 242 -1.61 10.01 3.88
C LEU A 242 -0.82 10.58 5.07
N LYS A 243 -1.47 11.27 6.03
CA LYS A 243 -0.82 11.80 7.24
C LYS A 243 0.00 10.77 8.04
N PRO A 244 -0.46 9.51 8.21
CA PRO A 244 0.36 8.49 8.88
C PRO A 244 1.69 8.23 8.17
N PHE A 245 1.76 8.30 6.85
CA PHE A 245 3.02 8.09 6.12
C PHE A 245 4.00 9.25 6.31
N LEU A 246 3.51 10.48 6.45
CA LEU A 246 4.33 11.62 6.84
C LEU A 246 4.94 11.38 8.23
N ALA A 247 4.14 10.90 9.19
CA ALA A 247 4.63 10.57 10.52
C ALA A 247 5.62 9.39 10.52
N ALA A 248 5.38 8.38 9.68
CA ALA A 248 6.22 7.20 9.56
C ALA A 248 7.57 7.49 8.87
N GLY A 249 7.60 8.48 7.96
CA GLY A 249 8.80 8.87 7.21
C GLY A 249 9.63 9.95 7.87
N SER A 250 9.07 10.67 8.83
CA SER A 250 9.75 11.78 9.48
C SER A 250 10.84 11.27 10.43
N PRO A 251 12.05 11.85 10.39
CA PRO A 251 13.13 11.47 11.29
C PRO A 251 12.88 11.97 12.71
N GLY A 252 13.39 11.22 13.70
CA GLY A 252 13.37 11.62 15.11
C GLY A 252 12.00 11.48 15.79
N ALA A 253 11.93 11.98 17.03
CA ALA A 253 10.70 11.96 17.80
C ALA A 253 9.72 13.04 17.28
N PRO A 254 8.42 12.73 17.12
CA PRO A 254 7.42 13.72 16.75
C PRO A 254 7.35 14.86 17.78
N PRO A 255 7.27 16.13 17.34
CA PRO A 255 7.24 17.26 18.26
C PRO A 255 5.91 17.33 19.00
N VAL A 256 5.90 18.05 20.12
CA VAL A 256 4.66 18.43 20.79
C VAL A 256 4.49 19.93 20.63
N LEU A 257 3.47 20.34 19.87
CA LEU A 257 3.31 21.72 19.39
C LEU A 257 2.17 22.44 20.11
N ALA A 258 2.30 23.75 20.28
CA ALA A 258 1.23 24.61 20.77
C ALA A 258 0.35 25.06 19.59
N PRO A 259 -0.99 24.89 19.65
CA PRO A 259 -1.86 25.33 18.57
C PRO A 259 -1.80 26.84 18.31
N ARG A 260 -1.68 27.23 17.04
CA ARG A 260 -1.73 28.63 16.61
C ARG A 260 -3.17 29.04 16.33
N ARG A 261 -3.78 29.81 17.23
CA ARG A 261 -5.23 30.13 17.20
C ARG A 261 -5.63 31.00 16.01
N GLU A 262 -4.69 31.77 15.49
CA GLU A 262 -4.83 32.64 14.32
C GLU A 262 -4.74 31.88 12.98
N VAL A 263 -4.38 30.59 13.00
CA VAL A 263 -4.20 29.77 11.80
C VAL A 263 -5.34 28.77 11.66
N ALA A 264 -6.10 28.88 10.57
CA ALA A 264 -7.31 28.09 10.34
C ALA A 264 -7.04 26.58 10.32
N GLU A 265 -5.87 26.15 9.88
CA GLU A 265 -5.48 24.75 9.77
C GLU A 265 -5.32 24.06 11.14
N TRP A 266 -5.22 24.83 12.23
CA TRP A 266 -5.29 24.35 13.62
C TRP A 266 -6.72 24.14 14.13
N ALA A 267 -7.76 24.53 13.38
CA ALA A 267 -9.17 24.30 13.74
C ALA A 267 -9.61 22.84 13.48
N CYS A 268 -8.99 21.89 14.19
CA CYS A 268 -9.17 20.45 13.96
C CYS A 268 -10.08 19.75 14.99
N GLY A 269 -10.95 20.50 15.65
CA GLY A 269 -11.92 20.00 16.62
C GLY A 269 -12.16 21.01 17.73
N GLU A 270 -13.22 20.78 18.51
CA GLU A 270 -13.49 21.59 19.70
C GLU A 270 -12.49 21.25 20.82
N ARG A 271 -12.09 22.28 21.60
CA ARG A 271 -11.31 22.14 22.84
C ARG A 271 -9.98 21.39 22.66
N LEU A 272 -9.19 21.78 21.66
CA LEU A 272 -7.82 21.26 21.53
C LEU A 272 -7.01 21.53 22.81
N PRO A 273 -6.15 20.58 23.22
CA PRO A 273 -5.26 20.78 24.35
C PRO A 273 -4.26 21.92 24.05
N SER A 274 -3.70 22.53 25.10
CA SER A 274 -2.67 23.56 24.97
C SER A 274 -1.41 23.06 24.29
N ARG A 275 -1.19 21.75 24.31
CA ARG A 275 -0.10 21.04 23.62
C ARG A 275 -0.68 19.83 22.89
N VAL A 276 -0.43 19.76 21.59
CA VAL A 276 -0.88 18.70 20.69
C VAL A 276 0.31 17.83 20.32
N ASP A 277 0.19 16.53 20.59
CA ASP A 277 1.15 15.51 20.17
C ASP A 277 0.72 14.84 18.85
N LEU A 278 1.56 13.95 18.32
CA LEU A 278 1.26 13.22 17.09
C LEU A 278 -0.04 12.42 17.18
N ARG A 279 -0.34 11.81 18.33
CA ARG A 279 -1.54 10.99 18.50
C ARG A 279 -2.78 11.86 18.35
N GLU A 280 -2.87 12.95 19.09
CA GLU A 280 -3.99 13.88 19.00
C GLU A 280 -4.10 14.46 17.58
N ALA A 281 -2.97 14.84 16.96
CA ALA A 281 -2.94 15.34 15.58
C ALA A 281 -3.47 14.34 14.55
N LEU A 282 -3.10 13.06 14.65
CA LEU A 282 -3.59 12.01 13.75
C LEU A 282 -5.08 11.72 13.95
N LEU A 283 -5.51 11.58 15.22
CA LEU A 283 -6.89 11.27 15.60
C LEU A 283 -7.85 12.39 15.23
N ARG A 284 -7.46 13.65 15.44
CA ARG A 284 -8.23 14.84 15.06
C ARG A 284 -8.06 15.22 13.58
N SER A 285 -7.15 14.55 12.87
CA SER A 285 -6.76 14.92 11.50
C SER A 285 -6.32 16.38 11.40
N CYS A 286 -5.48 16.83 12.33
CA CYS A 286 -5.10 18.24 12.49
C CYS A 286 -4.10 18.71 11.44
N ASN A 287 -4.51 19.56 10.49
CA ASN A 287 -3.63 20.02 9.41
C ASN A 287 -2.49 20.91 9.92
N GLY A 288 -2.78 21.84 10.84
CA GLY A 288 -1.82 22.81 11.36
C GLY A 288 -0.61 22.14 12.00
N TYR A 289 -0.81 21.07 12.76
CA TYR A 289 0.28 20.29 13.35
C TYR A 289 1.28 19.77 12.30
N PHE A 290 0.81 19.22 11.18
CA PHE A 290 1.69 18.67 10.14
C PHE A 290 2.33 19.75 9.27
N LEU A 291 1.70 20.92 9.14
CA LEU A 291 2.31 22.06 8.46
C LEU A 291 3.46 22.65 9.31
N ASP A 292 3.25 22.70 10.63
CA ASP A 292 4.18 23.30 11.60
C ASP A 292 5.25 22.32 12.11
N TRP A 293 5.12 21.03 11.80
CA TRP A 293 6.14 20.04 12.10
C TRP A 293 7.35 20.24 11.17
N ASP A 294 8.35 20.93 11.70
CA ASP A 294 9.60 21.17 10.99
C ASP A 294 10.40 19.87 10.75
N GLY A 295 10.96 19.73 9.56
CA GLY A 295 11.64 18.51 9.13
C GLY A 295 10.74 17.30 8.80
N ALA A 296 9.40 17.42 8.89
CA ALA A 296 8.51 16.34 8.51
C ALA A 296 8.63 15.99 7.02
N SER A 297 8.82 14.70 6.72
CA SER A 297 9.08 14.18 5.37
C SER A 297 8.48 12.78 5.19
N LEU A 298 8.22 12.40 3.94
CA LEU A 298 7.85 11.02 3.61
C LEU A 298 9.02 10.05 3.76
N GLY A 299 10.28 10.52 3.73
CA GLY A 299 11.46 9.65 3.80
C GLY A 299 11.35 8.46 2.83
N ALA A 300 11.62 7.25 3.34
CA ALA A 300 11.51 6.01 2.58
C ALA A 300 10.07 5.68 2.08
N TRP A 301 9.03 6.24 2.72
CA TRP A 301 7.64 6.03 2.31
C TRP A 301 7.28 6.74 1.01
N GLY A 302 8.07 7.73 0.57
CA GLY A 302 7.89 8.34 -0.75
C GLY A 302 7.97 7.29 -1.87
N ALA A 303 8.99 6.43 -1.83
CA ALA A 303 9.17 5.35 -2.79
C ALA A 303 8.08 4.28 -2.69
N VAL A 304 7.58 4.00 -1.48
CA VAL A 304 6.43 3.10 -1.29
C VAL A 304 5.20 3.64 -1.99
N LEU A 305 4.85 4.91 -1.74
CA LEU A 305 3.67 5.56 -2.30
C LEU A 305 3.76 5.67 -3.83
N GLU A 306 4.95 5.99 -4.37
CA GLU A 306 5.23 5.99 -5.80
C GLU A 306 5.00 4.59 -6.41
N ALA A 307 5.53 3.54 -5.78
CA ALA A 307 5.40 2.16 -6.26
C ALA A 307 3.95 1.64 -6.27
N VAL A 308 3.08 2.17 -5.41
CA VAL A 308 1.64 1.82 -5.39
C VAL A 308 0.77 2.79 -6.20
N GLY A 309 1.39 3.70 -6.95
CA GLY A 309 0.71 4.54 -7.95
C GLY A 309 0.32 5.93 -7.48
N LEU A 310 1.09 6.57 -6.58
CA LEU A 310 0.97 8.00 -6.33
C LEU A 310 1.29 8.77 -7.63
N SER A 311 0.40 9.67 -8.03
CA SER A 311 0.44 10.28 -9.37
C SER A 311 1.69 11.11 -9.68
N ALA A 312 2.33 11.69 -8.67
CA ALA A 312 3.56 12.47 -8.79
C ALA A 312 4.25 12.60 -7.42
N LYS A 313 5.50 13.07 -7.41
CA LYS A 313 6.20 13.42 -6.17
C LYS A 313 5.57 14.68 -5.57
N PRO A 314 5.30 14.72 -4.25
CA PRO A 314 4.76 15.90 -3.60
C PRO A 314 5.78 17.05 -3.64
N VAL A 315 5.30 18.25 -3.95
CA VAL A 315 6.15 19.46 -3.93
C VAL A 315 6.23 20.08 -2.53
N ASP A 316 5.23 19.85 -1.67
CA ASP A 316 5.23 20.30 -0.28
C ASP A 316 4.38 19.40 0.64
N ARG A 317 4.36 19.76 1.93
CA ARG A 317 3.58 19.05 2.96
C ARG A 317 2.06 19.20 2.77
N ALA A 318 1.59 20.30 2.18
CA ALA A 318 0.16 20.55 1.98
C ALA A 318 -0.46 19.54 1.00
N GLU A 319 0.29 19.08 -0.01
CA GLU A 319 -0.15 17.98 -0.89
C GLU A 319 -0.20 16.64 -0.16
N ILE A 320 0.82 16.34 0.65
CA ILE A 320 0.92 15.07 1.39
C ILE A 320 -0.25 14.93 2.36
N ILE A 321 -0.62 15.99 3.08
CA ILE A 321 -1.72 15.95 4.05
C ILE A 321 -3.12 16.11 3.41
N GLY A 322 -3.15 16.24 2.07
CA GLY A 322 -4.34 16.33 1.24
C GLY A 322 -5.14 17.61 1.41
N LEU A 323 -4.46 18.72 1.76
CA LEU A 323 -5.05 20.06 1.71
C LEU A 323 -5.12 20.60 0.29
N ARG A 324 -4.16 20.23 -0.57
CA ARG A 324 -4.21 20.44 -2.02
C ARG A 324 -4.58 19.14 -2.72
N ALA A 325 -5.49 19.23 -3.69
CA ALA A 325 -6.06 18.05 -4.36
C ALA A 325 -5.32 17.68 -5.66
N THR A 326 -4.06 18.09 -5.79
CA THR A 326 -3.19 17.90 -6.96
C THR A 326 -2.72 16.45 -7.10
N LEU A 327 -2.44 15.78 -5.99
CA LEU A 327 -2.01 14.38 -5.97
C LEU A 327 -3.18 13.42 -5.91
N ARG A 328 -3.00 12.27 -6.55
CA ARG A 328 -4.00 11.21 -6.62
C ARG A 328 -3.37 9.86 -6.27
N LEU A 329 -4.15 9.03 -5.57
CA LEU A 329 -3.82 7.64 -5.26
C LEU A 329 -5.09 6.80 -5.33
N SER A 330 -4.99 5.57 -5.81
CA SER A 330 -6.16 4.68 -5.91
C SER A 330 -6.51 4.06 -4.54
N PRO A 331 -7.77 3.66 -4.31
CA PRO A 331 -8.15 2.85 -3.15
C PRO A 331 -7.28 1.60 -2.98
N TRP A 332 -6.91 0.95 -4.09
CA TRP A 332 -5.98 -0.17 -4.10
C TRP A 332 -4.58 0.21 -3.64
N GLY A 333 -4.03 1.30 -4.16
CA GLY A 333 -2.70 1.77 -3.75
C GLY A 333 -2.67 2.15 -2.28
N LEU A 334 -3.72 2.80 -1.79
CA LEU A 334 -3.87 3.16 -0.39
C LEU A 334 -3.94 1.91 0.51
N ALA A 335 -4.71 0.89 0.13
CA ALA A 335 -4.81 -0.35 0.89
C ALA A 335 -3.47 -1.11 0.95
N GLN A 336 -2.72 -1.17 -0.15
CA GLN A 336 -1.38 -1.77 -0.17
C GLN A 336 -0.38 -0.98 0.69
N ALA A 337 -0.42 0.35 0.64
CA ALA A 337 0.44 1.18 1.49
C ALA A 337 0.15 0.98 2.97
N TYR A 338 -1.14 0.91 3.37
CA TYR A 338 -1.53 0.64 4.76
C TYR A 338 -1.22 -0.79 5.21
N ARG A 339 -1.27 -1.77 4.29
CA ARG A 339 -0.76 -3.12 4.57
C ARG A 339 0.70 -3.07 4.97
N LEU A 340 1.55 -2.40 4.19
CA LEU A 340 2.97 -2.25 4.55
C LEU A 340 3.16 -1.44 5.84
N LEU A 341 2.38 -0.37 6.03
CA LEU A 341 2.44 0.44 7.25
C LEU A 341 2.14 -0.37 8.50
N ALA A 342 1.18 -1.29 8.42
CA ALA A 342 0.81 -2.14 9.55
C ALA A 342 1.87 -3.20 9.90
N GLU A 343 2.72 -3.59 8.94
CA GLU A 343 3.87 -4.46 9.19
C GLU A 343 5.08 -3.65 9.71
N ALA A 344 5.36 -2.50 9.07
CA ALA A 344 6.56 -1.73 9.35
C ALA A 344 6.46 -0.85 10.61
N ARG A 345 5.28 -0.29 10.89
CA ARG A 345 5.03 0.69 11.96
C ARG A 345 3.76 0.33 12.75
N PRO A 346 3.69 -0.87 13.37
CA PRO A 346 2.51 -1.32 14.10
C PRO A 346 2.13 -0.40 15.26
N GLU A 347 3.09 0.29 15.86
CA GLU A 347 2.87 1.29 16.91
C GLU A 347 2.07 2.48 16.39
N LEU A 348 2.33 2.93 15.15
CA LEU A 348 1.61 4.03 14.53
C LEU A 348 0.18 3.63 14.17
N VAL A 349 -0.02 2.40 13.66
CA VAL A 349 -1.36 1.86 13.43
C VAL A 349 -2.14 1.71 14.74
N SER A 350 -1.46 1.33 15.83
CA SER A 350 -2.07 1.26 17.16
C SER A 350 -2.62 2.61 17.62
N LEU A 351 -1.89 3.71 17.39
CA LEU A 351 -2.37 5.07 17.72
C LEU A 351 -3.72 5.40 17.06
N LEU A 352 -3.98 4.87 15.86
CA LEU A 352 -5.20 5.13 15.09
C LEU A 352 -6.42 4.34 15.59
N ARG A 353 -6.25 3.35 16.48
CA ARG A 353 -7.36 2.55 17.07
C ARG A 353 -8.31 3.40 17.91
N ASP A 354 -7.81 4.50 18.48
CA ASP A 354 -8.62 5.42 19.29
C ASP A 354 -9.45 6.41 18.48
N ASN A 355 -9.39 6.38 17.14
CA ASN A 355 -10.09 7.37 16.30
C ASN A 355 -11.61 7.29 16.43
N ALA A 356 -12.18 6.10 16.66
CA ALA A 356 -13.59 5.94 16.94
C ALA A 356 -13.99 6.43 18.35
N VAL A 357 -13.05 6.53 19.28
CA VAL A 357 -13.32 6.94 20.67
C VAL A 357 -13.14 8.45 20.86
N ARG A 358 -12.06 9.02 20.31
CA ARG A 358 -11.65 10.42 20.58
C ARG A 358 -11.36 11.24 19.33
N GLY A 359 -11.30 10.60 18.17
CA GLY A 359 -10.92 11.24 16.92
C GLY A 359 -12.09 11.69 16.05
N THR A 360 -11.84 11.77 14.75
CA THR A 360 -12.81 12.18 13.73
C THR A 360 -14.09 11.34 13.65
N LEU A 361 -14.07 10.11 14.17
CA LEU A 361 -15.24 9.22 14.20
C LEU A 361 -15.84 9.07 15.62
N ALA A 362 -15.43 9.91 16.56
CA ALA A 362 -15.96 9.91 17.92
C ALA A 362 -17.40 10.42 18.02
N GLY A 363 -18.14 9.89 19.00
CA GLY A 363 -19.51 10.29 19.32
C GLY A 363 -20.57 9.84 18.31
N LEU A 364 -20.25 8.88 17.42
CA LEU A 364 -21.20 8.30 16.49
C LEU A 364 -21.85 7.05 17.11
N PRO A 365 -23.09 6.69 16.74
CA PRO A 365 -23.70 5.43 17.18
C PRO A 365 -22.85 4.20 16.85
N VAL A 366 -22.11 4.23 15.74
CA VAL A 366 -21.22 3.14 15.31
C VAL A 366 -19.88 3.09 16.07
N SER A 367 -19.49 4.13 16.82
CA SER A 367 -18.16 4.25 17.41
C SER A 367 -17.75 3.03 18.25
N ALA A 368 -18.67 2.45 19.01
CA ALA A 368 -18.40 1.25 19.82
C ALA A 368 -18.09 -0.01 18.98
N GLN A 369 -18.71 -0.14 17.80
CA GLN A 369 -18.48 -1.29 16.89
C GLN A 369 -17.13 -1.20 16.15
N LEU A 370 -16.49 -0.02 16.17
CA LEU A 370 -15.16 0.21 15.61
C LEU A 370 -14.04 0.07 16.65
N SER A 371 -14.37 -0.36 17.88
CA SER A 371 -13.37 -0.61 18.91
C SER A 371 -12.35 -1.65 18.42
N GLY A 372 -11.06 -1.35 18.60
CA GLY A 372 -9.96 -2.20 18.13
C GLY A 372 -9.60 -2.04 16.64
N VAL A 373 -10.42 -1.34 15.84
CA VAL A 373 -10.16 -1.06 14.42
C VAL A 373 -9.42 0.27 14.29
N ALA A 374 -8.18 0.23 13.81
CA ALA A 374 -7.41 1.43 13.49
C ALA A 374 -8.04 2.13 12.28
N THR A 375 -8.43 3.40 12.42
CA THR A 375 -9.07 4.12 11.32
C THR A 375 -8.40 5.46 11.04
N LYS A 376 -8.26 5.78 9.76
CA LYS A 376 -7.89 7.11 9.28
C LYS A 376 -8.91 7.63 8.28
N THR A 377 -9.38 8.84 8.52
CA THR A 377 -10.32 9.55 7.66
C THR A 377 -9.62 10.54 6.74
N GLY A 378 -10.24 10.80 5.59
CA GLY A 378 -9.87 11.87 4.67
C GLY A 378 -11.11 12.51 4.06
N THR A 379 -11.03 13.80 3.75
CA THR A 379 -12.09 14.51 3.05
C THR A 379 -11.46 15.43 2.02
N VAL A 380 -11.95 15.33 0.79
CA VAL A 380 -11.66 16.27 -0.29
C VAL A 380 -12.85 17.20 -0.39
N ARG A 381 -12.61 18.50 -0.40
CA ARG A 381 -13.64 19.54 -0.45
C ARG A 381 -13.47 20.41 -1.69
N ASP A 382 -14.56 21.03 -2.12
CA ASP A 382 -14.50 22.12 -3.10
C ASP A 382 -14.22 23.48 -2.42
N ALA A 383 -14.16 24.55 -3.21
CA ALA A 383 -13.89 25.89 -2.68
C ALA A 383 -14.98 26.37 -1.72
N ALA A 384 -16.23 25.92 -1.90
CA ALA A 384 -17.35 26.18 -0.99
C ALA A 384 -17.33 25.31 0.29
N SER A 385 -16.27 24.53 0.52
CA SER A 385 -16.12 23.59 1.64
C SER A 385 -17.09 22.40 1.63
N ARG A 386 -17.80 22.16 0.53
CA ARG A 386 -18.70 21.01 0.41
C ARG A 386 -17.89 19.73 0.20
N PRO A 387 -18.26 18.59 0.82
CA PRO A 387 -17.58 17.33 0.60
C PRO A 387 -17.72 16.89 -0.86
N ARG A 388 -16.59 16.57 -1.49
CA ARG A 388 -16.52 15.99 -2.84
C ARG A 388 -16.24 14.50 -2.79
N LEU A 389 -15.35 14.08 -1.88
CA LEU A 389 -15.00 12.69 -1.65
C LEU A 389 -14.64 12.47 -0.18
N GLY A 390 -15.32 11.55 0.47
CA GLY A 390 -14.98 11.07 1.80
C GLY A 390 -14.21 9.75 1.73
N TRP A 391 -13.22 9.59 2.60
CA TRP A 391 -12.40 8.39 2.72
C TRP A 391 -12.41 7.85 4.14
N ILE A 392 -12.49 6.53 4.27
CA ILE A 392 -12.11 5.80 5.48
C ILE A 392 -11.15 4.69 5.07
N VAL A 393 -9.98 4.68 5.69
CA VAL A 393 -9.10 3.52 5.75
C VAL A 393 -9.28 2.88 7.13
N ALA A 394 -9.56 1.60 7.16
CA ALA A 394 -9.70 0.80 8.37
C ALA A 394 -8.71 -0.37 8.33
N VAL A 395 -7.97 -0.56 9.41
CA VAL A 395 -7.01 -1.64 9.58
C VAL A 395 -7.35 -2.35 10.88
N ASP A 396 -7.68 -3.62 10.80
CA ASP A 396 -7.79 -4.48 11.98
C ASP A 396 -6.68 -5.53 11.96
N GLU A 397 -6.80 -6.60 12.76
CA GLU A 397 -5.79 -7.65 12.86
C GLU A 397 -5.50 -8.35 11.52
N ASP A 398 -6.53 -8.63 10.73
CA ASP A 398 -6.45 -9.52 9.57
C ASP A 398 -6.57 -8.79 8.23
N VAL A 399 -7.24 -7.63 8.20
CA VAL A 399 -7.61 -6.94 6.96
C VAL A 399 -7.31 -5.44 6.94
N VAL A 400 -7.12 -4.93 5.72
CA VAL A 400 -7.14 -3.50 5.38
C VAL A 400 -8.35 -3.24 4.51
N ALA A 401 -9.24 -2.37 4.96
CA ALA A 401 -10.41 -1.93 4.22
C ALA A 401 -10.29 -0.44 3.84
N VAL A 402 -10.65 -0.11 2.60
CA VAL A 402 -10.67 1.27 2.09
C VAL A 402 -12.04 1.55 1.48
N LEU A 403 -12.71 2.58 1.98
CA LEU A 403 -13.99 3.07 1.48
C LEU A 403 -13.82 4.49 0.98
N ALA A 404 -14.27 4.75 -0.24
CA ALA A 404 -14.38 6.08 -0.83
C ALA A 404 -15.83 6.34 -1.22
N ARG A 405 -16.42 7.45 -0.76
CA ARG A 405 -17.81 7.83 -1.07
C ARG A 405 -17.90 9.24 -1.64
N PRO A 406 -18.44 9.42 -2.85
CA PRO A 406 -18.60 10.73 -3.45
C PRO A 406 -19.64 11.54 -2.68
N GLY A 407 -19.38 12.83 -2.50
CA GLY A 407 -20.33 13.78 -1.88
C GLY A 407 -20.57 13.62 -0.38
N LEU A 408 -19.94 12.65 0.30
CA LEU A 408 -20.18 12.36 1.71
C LEU A 408 -18.96 12.67 2.59
N MET A 409 -19.21 13.07 3.84
CA MET A 409 -18.17 13.09 4.87
C MET A 409 -17.94 11.68 5.43
N PRO A 410 -16.72 11.34 5.89
CA PRO A 410 -16.44 10.05 6.54
C PRO A 410 -17.41 9.68 7.67
N ARG A 411 -17.85 10.68 8.46
CA ARG A 411 -18.80 10.46 9.56
C ARG A 411 -20.17 9.96 9.06
N ASP A 412 -20.58 10.35 7.85
CA ASP A 412 -21.91 10.05 7.30
C ASP A 412 -22.04 8.59 6.84
N PHE A 413 -20.92 7.93 6.54
CA PHE A 413 -20.90 6.54 6.08
C PHE A 413 -20.05 5.61 6.96
N ALA A 414 -19.63 6.05 8.15
CA ALA A 414 -18.80 5.24 9.07
C ALA A 414 -19.46 3.89 9.45
N GLN A 415 -20.79 3.83 9.48
CA GLN A 415 -21.57 2.60 9.70
C GLN A 415 -21.35 1.49 8.68
N GLU A 416 -20.85 1.82 7.48
CA GLU A 416 -20.57 0.82 6.46
C GLU A 416 -19.34 -0.03 6.80
N VAL A 417 -18.40 0.50 7.59
CA VAL A 417 -17.15 -0.20 7.93
C VAL A 417 -17.39 -1.50 8.70
N PRO A 418 -18.07 -1.53 9.86
CA PRO A 418 -18.29 -2.79 10.58
C PRO A 418 -19.18 -3.77 9.78
N ARG A 419 -20.16 -3.26 9.01
CA ARG A 419 -20.99 -4.09 8.12
C ARG A 419 -20.13 -4.76 7.04
N LEU A 420 -19.20 -4.03 6.46
CA LEU A 420 -18.27 -4.53 5.46
C LEU A 420 -17.35 -5.60 6.06
N LEU A 421 -16.75 -5.34 7.22
CA LEU A 421 -15.85 -6.28 7.89
C LEU A 421 -16.58 -7.57 8.27
N ALA A 422 -17.80 -7.47 8.82
CA ALA A 422 -18.65 -8.62 9.11
C ALA A 422 -19.02 -9.40 7.84
N ARG A 423 -19.38 -8.71 6.75
CA ARG A 423 -19.67 -9.33 5.44
C ARG A 423 -18.49 -10.11 4.89
N VAL A 424 -17.27 -9.56 4.98
CA VAL A 424 -16.05 -10.25 4.51
C VAL A 424 -15.75 -11.47 5.38
N ARG A 425 -15.80 -11.35 6.71
CA ARG A 425 -15.58 -12.48 7.63
C ARG A 425 -16.60 -13.61 7.44
N ALA A 426 -17.85 -13.28 7.17
CA ALA A 426 -18.88 -14.28 6.90
C ALA A 426 -18.66 -15.03 5.57
N ARG A 427 -18.02 -14.41 4.59
CA ARG A 427 -17.78 -15.00 3.26
C ARG A 427 -16.40 -15.63 3.09
N ARG A 428 -15.41 -15.20 3.88
CA ARG A 428 -14.02 -15.64 3.78
C ARG A 428 -13.60 -16.23 5.13
N PRO A 429 -13.62 -17.55 5.29
CA PRO A 429 -13.13 -18.20 6.50
C PRO A 429 -11.58 -18.19 6.54
N GLY A 430 -11.00 -18.50 7.70
CA GLY A 430 -9.55 -18.66 7.82
C GLY A 430 -8.71 -17.41 7.52
N LEU A 431 -9.27 -16.20 7.76
CA LEU A 431 -8.56 -14.94 7.52
C LEU A 431 -7.36 -14.71 8.44
N GLY A 432 -7.39 -15.31 9.63
CA GLY A 432 -6.33 -15.20 10.63
C GLY A 432 -4.98 -15.69 10.11
N ALA A 433 -3.91 -15.20 10.74
CA ALA A 433 -2.55 -15.57 10.36
C ALA A 433 -2.23 -17.05 10.65
N ALA A 434 -1.58 -17.70 9.70
CA ALA A 434 -0.84 -18.93 9.90
C ALA A 434 0.64 -18.69 9.62
N GLN A 435 1.51 -19.27 10.44
CA GLN A 435 2.96 -19.20 10.29
C GLN A 435 3.51 -20.59 10.05
N VAL A 436 4.46 -20.70 9.13
CA VAL A 436 5.13 -21.96 8.80
C VAL A 436 6.61 -21.69 8.55
N GLN A 437 7.47 -22.55 9.09
CA GLN A 437 8.88 -22.57 8.76
C GLN A 437 9.00 -23.17 7.36
N VAL A 438 9.62 -22.45 6.42
CA VAL A 438 9.65 -22.86 5.01
C VAL A 438 11.05 -23.03 4.47
N LEU A 439 11.24 -23.90 3.47
CA LEU A 439 12.49 -24.14 2.77
C LEU A 439 13.56 -24.78 3.69
N GLY A 440 13.15 -25.49 4.75
CA GLY A 440 14.07 -26.04 5.76
C GLY A 440 15.01 -27.14 5.24
N LEU A 441 14.68 -27.74 4.10
CA LEU A 441 15.53 -28.74 3.43
C LEU A 441 16.64 -28.12 2.57
N LEU A 442 16.60 -26.81 2.35
CA LEU A 442 17.57 -26.06 1.56
C LEU A 442 18.55 -25.32 2.48
N PRO A 443 19.81 -25.13 2.05
CA PRO A 443 20.69 -24.22 2.77
C PRO A 443 20.18 -22.76 2.62
N PRO A 444 20.37 -21.88 3.62
CA PRO A 444 19.76 -20.53 3.63
C PRO A 444 20.11 -19.65 2.42
N GLU A 445 21.26 -19.89 1.79
CA GLU A 445 21.76 -19.15 0.62
C GLU A 445 21.19 -19.62 -0.72
N ALA A 446 20.50 -20.77 -0.76
CA ALA A 446 19.99 -21.34 -2.01
C ALA A 446 18.68 -20.70 -2.53
N PRO A 447 17.70 -20.33 -1.67
CA PRO A 447 16.46 -19.75 -2.15
C PRO A 447 16.65 -18.32 -2.66
N GLU A 448 16.13 -18.08 -3.85
CA GLU A 448 16.01 -16.73 -4.42
C GLU A 448 14.53 -16.33 -4.48
N LEU A 449 14.25 -15.05 -4.23
CA LEU A 449 12.92 -14.47 -4.34
C LEU A 449 12.89 -13.32 -5.35
N ARG A 450 11.70 -13.09 -5.89
CA ARG A 450 11.37 -11.94 -6.74
C ARG A 450 9.94 -11.48 -6.47
N CYS A 451 9.71 -10.17 -6.41
CA CYS A 451 8.36 -9.60 -6.38
C CYS A 451 8.02 -9.07 -7.78
N ARG A 452 6.92 -9.55 -8.38
CA ARG A 452 6.41 -8.98 -9.65
C ARG A 452 5.69 -7.65 -9.46
N GLY A 453 5.23 -7.37 -8.24
CA GLY A 453 4.72 -6.07 -7.82
C GLY A 453 5.84 -5.20 -7.26
N ALA A 454 5.59 -4.57 -6.11
CA ALA A 454 6.61 -3.76 -5.42
C ALA A 454 7.11 -4.48 -4.16
N GLY A 455 8.37 -4.92 -4.18
CA GLY A 455 9.00 -5.66 -3.08
C GLY A 455 9.74 -4.74 -2.11
N PHE A 456 9.55 -4.95 -0.81
CA PHE A 456 10.22 -4.19 0.25
C PHE A 456 10.77 -5.12 1.33
N ALA A 457 12.00 -4.84 1.77
CA ALA A 457 12.56 -5.35 3.02
C ALA A 457 12.39 -4.29 4.11
N LEU A 458 12.03 -4.73 5.33
CA LEU A 458 11.88 -3.86 6.47
C LEU A 458 13.16 -3.91 7.31
N GLU A 459 13.87 -2.78 7.41
CA GLU A 459 15.08 -2.65 8.21
C GLU A 459 14.78 -1.77 9.42
N GLY A 460 14.59 -2.38 10.59
CA GLY A 460 14.17 -1.64 11.78
C GLY A 460 12.86 -0.86 11.62
N GLY A 461 11.92 -1.39 10.82
CA GLY A 461 10.63 -0.74 10.52
C GLY A 461 10.70 0.32 9.40
N VAL A 462 11.85 0.49 8.74
CA VAL A 462 12.00 1.37 7.57
C VAL A 462 11.95 0.54 6.29
N PRO A 463 11.06 0.85 5.33
CA PRO A 463 10.96 0.10 4.10
C PRO A 463 12.12 0.44 3.15
N ARG A 464 12.85 -0.58 2.71
CA ARG A 464 13.85 -0.49 1.63
C ARG A 464 13.34 -1.26 0.41
N ALA A 465 13.28 -0.58 -0.74
CA ALA A 465 12.89 -1.21 -1.99
C ALA A 465 13.85 -2.34 -2.38
N LEU A 466 13.30 -3.44 -2.85
CA LEU A 466 14.05 -4.55 -3.42
C LEU A 466 14.05 -4.46 -4.95
N SER A 467 15.06 -5.07 -5.57
CA SER A 467 15.12 -5.21 -7.02
C SER A 467 13.94 -6.02 -7.55
N LEU A 468 13.52 -5.73 -8.78
CA LEU A 468 12.58 -6.56 -9.55
C LEU A 468 13.23 -7.84 -10.08
N GLU A 469 14.56 -7.93 -10.02
CA GLU A 469 15.31 -9.14 -10.37
C GLU A 469 15.31 -10.15 -9.22
N TRP A 470 15.75 -11.37 -9.53
CA TRP A 470 15.96 -12.40 -8.51
C TRP A 470 17.06 -11.97 -7.54
N GLY A 471 16.75 -12.02 -6.24
CA GLY A 471 17.70 -11.80 -5.16
C GLY A 471 17.62 -12.92 -4.15
N ARG A 472 18.63 -13.04 -3.27
CA ARG A 472 18.62 -14.07 -2.22
C ARG A 472 17.58 -13.78 -1.16
N LEU A 473 16.87 -14.81 -0.71
CA LEU A 473 15.90 -14.68 0.38
C LEU A 473 16.57 -14.23 1.68
N SER A 474 17.75 -14.78 1.99
CA SER A 474 18.55 -14.42 3.16
C SER A 474 18.78 -12.92 3.29
N ASP A 475 19.00 -12.24 2.16
CA ASP A 475 19.37 -10.83 2.12
C ASP A 475 18.13 -9.94 2.26
N ALA A 476 17.00 -10.39 1.71
CA ALA A 476 15.72 -9.69 1.83
C ALA A 476 15.17 -9.68 3.26
N VAL A 477 15.45 -10.73 4.05
CA VAL A 477 14.98 -10.84 5.45
C VAL A 477 16.08 -10.61 6.49
N ALA A 478 17.24 -10.07 6.10
CA ALA A 478 18.38 -9.89 7.00
C ALA A 478 18.08 -8.88 8.11
N GLY A 479 17.40 -7.78 7.79
CA GLY A 479 17.07 -6.69 8.73
C GLY A 479 15.67 -6.74 9.33
N GLY A 480 14.83 -7.70 8.92
CA GLY A 480 13.42 -7.80 9.32
C GLY A 480 12.57 -8.58 8.32
N GLU A 481 11.31 -8.18 8.17
CA GLU A 481 10.36 -8.85 7.29
C GLU A 481 10.50 -8.40 5.82
N ALA A 482 10.16 -9.28 4.88
CA ALA A 482 10.05 -8.97 3.46
C ALA A 482 8.58 -9.06 2.99
N VAL A 483 8.08 -7.96 2.43
CA VAL A 483 6.70 -7.80 1.95
C VAL A 483 6.66 -7.50 0.45
N CYS A 484 5.87 -8.25 -0.32
CA CYS A 484 5.58 -7.97 -1.73
C CYS A 484 4.17 -7.37 -1.84
N LEU A 485 4.09 -6.16 -2.40
CA LEU A 485 2.85 -5.43 -2.58
C LEU A 485 2.25 -5.71 -3.95
N GLY A 486 0.96 -5.99 -3.95
CA GLY A 486 0.16 -6.14 -5.15
C GLY A 486 0.28 -7.47 -5.90
N GLN A 487 1.23 -8.34 -5.54
CA GLN A 487 1.41 -9.69 -6.08
C GLN A 487 2.01 -10.62 -5.00
N PRO A 488 1.95 -11.96 -5.18
CA PRO A 488 2.75 -12.91 -4.40
C PRO A 488 4.25 -12.76 -4.68
N TRP A 489 5.07 -13.21 -3.73
CA TRP A 489 6.48 -13.50 -3.99
C TRP A 489 6.60 -14.68 -4.94
N GLN A 490 7.56 -14.64 -5.86
CA GLN A 490 8.02 -15.84 -6.56
C GLN A 490 9.31 -16.31 -5.91
N VAL A 491 9.38 -17.59 -5.54
CA VAL A 491 10.55 -18.19 -4.88
C VAL A 491 11.05 -19.36 -5.71
N ARG A 492 12.32 -19.34 -6.11
CA ARG A 492 12.96 -20.41 -6.89
C ARG A 492 14.14 -21.02 -6.15
N PHE A 493 14.42 -22.26 -6.50
CA PHE A 493 15.54 -23.07 -6.01
C PHE A 493 15.76 -24.24 -6.97
N ALA A 494 16.80 -25.06 -6.79
CA ALA A 494 17.21 -26.09 -7.75
C ALA A 494 16.07 -27.04 -8.17
N GLN A 495 15.22 -27.47 -7.24
CA GLN A 495 14.08 -28.36 -7.49
C GLN A 495 12.82 -27.63 -8.01
N ALA A 496 12.82 -26.29 -8.03
CA ALA A 496 11.72 -25.47 -8.53
C ALA A 496 12.28 -24.26 -9.31
N PRO A 497 12.96 -24.48 -10.46
CA PRO A 497 13.70 -23.43 -11.15
C PRO A 497 12.79 -22.35 -11.76
N GLN A 498 11.53 -22.68 -12.07
CA GLN A 498 10.53 -21.74 -12.59
C GLN A 498 9.95 -20.80 -11.53
N GLY A 499 10.19 -21.10 -10.25
CA GLY A 499 9.63 -20.38 -9.11
C GLY A 499 8.24 -20.86 -8.70
N ARG A 500 7.93 -20.74 -7.41
CA ARG A 500 6.61 -20.99 -6.80
C ARG A 500 6.10 -19.72 -6.16
N ASP A 501 4.78 -19.55 -6.11
CA ASP A 501 4.17 -18.36 -5.54
C ASP A 501 4.03 -18.46 -4.02
N TYR A 502 4.29 -17.35 -3.32
CA TYR A 502 4.20 -17.18 -1.87
C TYR A 502 3.53 -15.83 -1.56
N ALA A 503 2.21 -15.83 -1.45
CA ALA A 503 1.37 -14.71 -1.05
C ALA A 503 1.39 -14.56 0.47
N GLY A 504 2.32 -13.76 0.97
CA GLY A 504 2.56 -13.61 2.39
C GLY A 504 3.73 -12.70 2.72
N VAL A 505 4.18 -12.82 3.95
CA VAL A 505 5.32 -12.09 4.50
C VAL A 505 6.40 -13.09 4.92
N PHE A 506 7.63 -12.86 4.47
CA PHE A 506 8.78 -13.65 4.93
C PHE A 506 9.46 -12.95 6.10
N SER A 507 9.95 -13.72 7.06
CA SER A 507 10.80 -13.25 8.14
C SER A 507 11.88 -14.26 8.45
N ARG A 508 12.89 -13.84 9.21
CA ARG A 508 13.99 -14.70 9.64
C ARG A 508 13.86 -15.00 11.12
N SER A 509 13.90 -16.29 11.47
CA SER A 509 14.00 -16.78 12.84
C SER A 509 14.94 -17.98 12.85
N PRO A 510 16.26 -17.75 13.05
CA PRO A 510 17.26 -18.81 12.99
C PRO A 510 16.89 -19.99 13.88
N ALA A 511 16.84 -21.18 13.29
CA ALA A 511 16.52 -22.40 13.99
C ALA A 511 17.70 -22.84 14.88
N PRO A 512 17.48 -23.16 16.17
CA PRO A 512 18.53 -23.68 17.02
C PRO A 512 19.09 -24.99 16.44
N PRO A 513 20.37 -25.31 16.69
CA PRO A 513 20.95 -26.57 16.24
C PRO A 513 20.18 -27.75 16.86
N TYR A 514 19.78 -28.71 16.02
CA TYR A 514 19.11 -29.92 16.50
C TYR A 514 20.11 -30.81 17.24
N ARG A 515 19.81 -31.13 18.50
CA ARG A 515 20.56 -32.12 19.28
C ARG A 515 19.86 -33.46 19.22
N LEU A 516 20.57 -34.47 18.73
CA LEU A 516 20.13 -35.86 18.79
C LEU A 516 20.01 -36.31 20.26
N PRO A 517 18.90 -36.93 20.67
CA PRO A 517 18.82 -37.57 21.99
C PRO A 517 19.91 -38.64 22.14
N GLU A 518 20.49 -38.77 23.33
CA GLU A 518 21.51 -39.78 23.63
C GLU A 518 21.01 -41.20 23.29
N GLY A 519 21.85 -42.00 22.63
CA GLY A 519 21.49 -43.34 22.16
C GLY A 519 20.69 -43.41 20.85
N SER A 520 20.37 -42.27 20.22
CA SER A 520 19.72 -42.25 18.90
C SER A 520 20.67 -42.68 17.78
N ALA A 521 20.17 -43.46 16.83
CA ALA A 521 20.91 -43.79 15.61
C ALA A 521 21.31 -42.53 14.82
N ALA A 522 22.44 -42.59 14.12
CA ALA A 522 22.92 -41.49 13.29
C ALA A 522 21.89 -41.14 12.20
N LEU A 523 21.41 -39.90 12.20
CA LEU A 523 20.47 -39.39 11.20
C LEU A 523 21.21 -38.89 9.96
N SER A 524 20.57 -39.01 8.80
CA SER A 524 21.09 -38.41 7.56
C SER A 524 21.11 -36.87 7.66
N PRO A 525 21.98 -36.18 6.91
CA PRO A 525 21.99 -34.71 6.87
C PRO A 525 20.65 -34.08 6.48
N SER A 526 19.86 -34.77 5.64
CA SER A 526 18.51 -34.33 5.29
C SER A 526 17.53 -34.47 6.46
N ALA A 527 17.57 -35.59 7.18
CA ALA A 527 16.72 -35.81 8.35
C ALA A 527 17.07 -34.88 9.51
N LEU A 528 18.35 -34.56 9.69
CA LEU A 528 18.80 -33.54 10.65
C LEU A 528 18.25 -32.15 10.29
N ARG A 529 18.30 -31.75 9.02
CA ARG A 529 17.71 -30.50 8.54
C ARG A 529 16.19 -30.47 8.74
N ALA A 530 15.50 -31.54 8.38
CA ALA A 530 14.05 -31.65 8.56
C ALA A 530 13.63 -31.45 10.03
N ARG A 531 14.38 -32.03 10.98
CA ARG A 531 14.10 -31.92 12.43
C ARG A 531 14.56 -30.61 13.05
N ARG A 532 15.61 -29.98 12.50
CA ARG A 532 16.02 -28.61 12.86
C ARG A 532 14.91 -27.60 12.47
N GLY A 533 14.27 -27.82 11.33
CA GLY A 533 13.36 -26.87 10.71
C GLY A 533 14.12 -25.81 9.91
N SER A 534 13.45 -24.69 9.60
CA SER A 534 13.99 -23.64 8.73
C SER A 534 14.38 -22.38 9.49
N ASP A 535 15.30 -21.60 8.91
CA ASP A 535 15.63 -20.24 9.33
C ASP A 535 14.60 -19.21 8.84
N PHE A 536 13.79 -19.57 7.84
CA PHE A 536 12.77 -18.71 7.26
C PHE A 536 11.40 -19.06 7.80
N ILE A 537 10.67 -18.05 8.25
CA ILE A 537 9.25 -18.15 8.58
C ILE A 537 8.47 -17.44 7.48
N PHE A 538 7.41 -18.08 7.01
CA PHE A 538 6.45 -17.51 6.10
C PHE A 538 5.09 -17.38 6.80
N ARG A 539 4.52 -16.18 6.72
CA ARG A 539 3.20 -15.86 7.27
C ARG A 539 2.21 -15.62 6.13
N THR A 540 1.09 -16.34 6.17
CA THR A 540 -0.04 -16.18 5.23
C THR A 540 -1.36 -16.35 5.99
N THR A 541 -2.50 -16.44 5.29
CA THR A 541 -3.79 -16.75 5.91
C THR A 541 -3.90 -18.23 6.25
N LEU A 542 -4.67 -18.58 7.28
CA LEU A 542 -4.91 -19.97 7.67
C LEU A 542 -5.55 -20.77 6.52
N LEU A 543 -6.41 -20.13 5.72
CA LEU A 543 -7.00 -20.71 4.53
C LEU A 543 -5.95 -21.09 3.48
N GLN A 544 -5.05 -20.17 3.12
CA GLN A 544 -3.97 -20.44 2.17
C GLN A 544 -2.96 -21.47 2.71
N TYR A 545 -2.71 -21.48 4.01
CA TYR A 545 -1.88 -22.48 4.64
C TYR A 545 -2.49 -23.89 4.50
N ALA A 546 -3.75 -24.08 4.90
CA ALA A 546 -4.42 -25.37 4.82
C ALA A 546 -4.48 -25.89 3.37
N ALA A 547 -4.88 -25.04 2.42
CA ALA A 547 -4.91 -25.38 1.00
C ALA A 547 -3.52 -25.79 0.48
N GLY A 548 -2.46 -25.06 0.89
CA GLY A 548 -1.08 -25.36 0.50
C GLY A 548 -0.52 -26.63 1.14
N VAL A 549 -1.05 -27.08 2.27
CA VAL A 549 -0.75 -28.40 2.87
C VAL A 549 -1.47 -29.50 2.10
N VAL A 550 -2.79 -29.38 1.89
CA VAL A 550 -3.56 -30.40 1.15
C VAL A 550 -2.98 -30.61 -0.25
N ALA A 551 -2.64 -29.53 -0.96
CA ALA A 551 -2.03 -29.63 -2.28
C ALA A 551 -0.64 -30.29 -2.27
N ALA A 552 0.14 -30.11 -1.19
CA ALA A 552 1.45 -30.72 -1.04
C ALA A 552 1.36 -32.22 -0.76
N GLU A 553 0.37 -32.63 0.05
CA GLU A 553 0.14 -34.03 0.40
C GLU A 553 -0.51 -34.78 -0.77
N ASP A 554 -1.58 -34.24 -1.35
CA ASP A 554 -2.24 -34.80 -2.51
C ASP A 554 -3.06 -33.77 -3.30
N ALA A 555 -2.50 -33.32 -4.42
CA ALA A 555 -3.15 -32.34 -5.30
C ALA A 555 -4.43 -32.85 -5.97
N ALA A 556 -4.71 -34.15 -6.00
CA ALA A 556 -5.91 -34.75 -6.57
C ALA A 556 -6.94 -35.15 -5.51
N LEU A 557 -6.75 -34.77 -4.25
CA LEU A 557 -7.72 -35.02 -3.18
C LEU A 557 -8.94 -34.10 -3.33
N GLU A 558 -10.13 -34.68 -3.26
CA GLU A 558 -11.41 -33.99 -3.46
C GLU A 558 -12.43 -34.44 -2.39
N GLY A 559 -13.55 -33.70 -2.27
CA GLY A 559 -14.67 -34.08 -1.43
C GLY A 559 -14.36 -34.13 0.07
N ALA A 560 -15.00 -35.06 0.79
CA ALA A 560 -14.93 -35.17 2.25
C ALA A 560 -13.51 -35.44 2.76
N ALA A 561 -12.69 -36.19 2.02
CA ALA A 561 -11.30 -36.45 2.38
C ALA A 561 -10.44 -35.17 2.32
N HIS A 562 -10.67 -34.33 1.30
CA HIS A 562 -10.04 -33.01 1.19
C HIS A 562 -10.42 -32.14 2.38
N GLU A 563 -11.72 -32.06 2.67
CA GLU A 563 -12.23 -31.27 3.79
C GLU A 563 -11.63 -31.74 5.13
N ALA A 564 -11.59 -33.04 5.38
CA ALA A 564 -11.03 -33.62 6.60
C ALA A 564 -9.54 -33.26 6.76
N LEU A 565 -8.74 -33.40 5.70
CA LEU A 565 -7.32 -33.07 5.74
C LEU A 565 -7.09 -31.55 5.92
N ALA A 566 -7.88 -30.71 5.25
CA ALA A 566 -7.81 -29.25 5.42
C ALA A 566 -8.13 -28.83 6.87
N ARG A 567 -9.12 -29.47 7.51
CA ARG A 567 -9.45 -29.25 8.93
C ARG A 567 -8.29 -29.65 9.84
N VAL A 568 -7.65 -30.79 9.59
CA VAL A 568 -6.47 -31.24 10.35
C VAL A 568 -5.29 -30.29 10.16
N ALA A 569 -5.01 -29.84 8.94
CA ALA A 569 -3.95 -28.87 8.64
C ALA A 569 -4.16 -27.55 9.41
N ALA A 570 -5.36 -26.98 9.32
CA ALA A 570 -5.72 -25.75 10.03
C ALA A 570 -5.59 -25.91 11.55
N HIS A 571 -6.08 -27.02 12.10
CA HIS A 571 -5.97 -27.35 13.52
C HIS A 571 -4.51 -27.44 14.00
N ASN A 572 -3.68 -28.13 13.23
CA ASN A 572 -2.27 -28.34 13.56
C ASN A 572 -1.44 -27.05 13.50
N ALA A 573 -1.75 -26.12 12.58
CA ALA A 573 -1.15 -24.78 12.58
C ALA A 573 -1.40 -24.03 13.89
N GLN A 574 -2.60 -24.14 14.45
CA GLN A 574 -2.96 -23.48 15.72
C GLN A 574 -2.36 -24.18 16.95
N HIS A 575 -2.12 -25.50 16.86
CA HIS A 575 -1.59 -26.32 17.94
C HIS A 575 -0.10 -26.67 17.76
N ALA A 576 0.63 -25.88 16.96
CA ALA A 576 2.04 -26.07 16.66
C ALA A 576 2.92 -26.24 17.91
N GLN A 577 2.58 -25.58 19.00
CA GLN A 577 3.33 -25.62 20.27
C GLN A 577 3.44 -27.03 20.86
N SER A 578 2.46 -27.90 20.59
CA SER A 578 2.51 -29.31 21.03
C SER A 578 3.57 -30.13 20.30
N ARG A 579 4.03 -29.66 19.13
CA ARG A 579 5.05 -30.31 18.29
C ARG A 579 6.39 -29.56 18.34
N HIS A 580 6.35 -28.23 18.33
CA HIS A 580 7.51 -27.34 18.38
C HIS A 580 7.32 -26.27 19.47
N PRO A 581 7.97 -26.43 20.64
CA PRO A 581 7.93 -25.42 21.68
C PRO A 581 8.46 -24.07 21.16
N GLY A 582 7.59 -23.05 21.17
CA GLY A 582 7.95 -21.68 20.80
C GLY A 582 8.23 -21.43 19.31
N ARG A 583 7.92 -22.36 18.40
CA ARG A 583 8.12 -22.16 16.94
C ARG A 583 6.91 -22.64 16.12
N PRO A 584 6.67 -22.07 14.93
CA PRO A 584 5.62 -22.53 14.03
C PRO A 584 5.86 -23.95 13.49
N VAL A 585 4.85 -24.53 12.85
CA VAL A 585 4.96 -25.79 12.10
C VAL A 585 6.00 -25.70 10.99
N CYS A 586 6.60 -26.84 10.62
CA CYS A 586 7.68 -26.93 9.64
C CYS A 586 7.20 -27.52 8.30
N ASP A 587 7.66 -26.99 7.17
CA ASP A 587 7.33 -27.47 5.81
C ASP A 587 8.08 -28.75 5.41
N THR A 588 8.16 -29.70 6.33
CA THR A 588 8.91 -30.93 6.13
C THR A 588 8.06 -32.11 6.59
N THR A 589 8.49 -33.31 6.22
CA THR A 589 7.87 -34.57 6.67
C THR A 589 7.91 -34.77 8.18
N HIS A 590 8.58 -33.90 8.95
CA HIS A 590 8.51 -33.90 10.40
C HIS A 590 7.19 -33.32 10.94
N CYS A 591 6.60 -32.36 10.21
CA CYS A 591 5.32 -31.73 10.53
C CYS A 591 4.31 -31.96 9.40
N GLN A 592 4.31 -31.12 8.37
CA GLN A 592 3.40 -31.16 7.23
C GLN A 592 4.12 -30.58 6.01
N ALA A 593 3.99 -31.19 4.84
CA ALA A 593 4.52 -30.57 3.63
C ALA A 593 3.69 -29.33 3.27
N PHE A 594 4.32 -28.27 2.78
CA PHE A 594 3.63 -27.04 2.37
C PHE A 594 4.15 -26.58 1.02
N GLN A 595 3.25 -26.37 0.06
CA GLN A 595 3.62 -26.06 -1.33
C GLN A 595 3.72 -24.55 -1.65
N GLY A 596 3.47 -23.68 -0.67
CA GLY A 596 3.35 -22.24 -0.90
C GLY A 596 1.90 -21.86 -1.18
N THR A 597 1.71 -20.81 -1.97
CA THR A 597 0.37 -20.33 -2.35
C THR A 597 -0.21 -21.15 -3.49
N VAL A 598 -1.43 -21.61 -3.28
CA VAL A 598 -2.16 -22.43 -4.25
C VAL A 598 -3.53 -21.83 -4.53
N ARG A 599 -4.21 -22.37 -5.54
CA ARG A 599 -5.61 -22.04 -5.79
C ARG A 599 -6.47 -22.71 -4.72
N VAL A 600 -7.09 -21.89 -3.87
CA VAL A 600 -8.09 -22.32 -2.88
C VAL A 600 -9.27 -22.98 -3.59
N ARG A 601 -9.69 -24.13 -3.09
CA ARG A 601 -10.86 -24.88 -3.54
C ARG A 601 -12.07 -24.63 -2.63
N PRO A 602 -13.31 -24.89 -3.09
CA PRO A 602 -14.49 -24.78 -2.25
C PRO A 602 -14.40 -25.59 -0.95
N GLU A 603 -13.80 -26.78 -1.00
CA GLU A 603 -13.60 -27.68 0.14
C GLU A 603 -12.74 -27.05 1.24
N ASP A 604 -11.70 -26.28 0.89
CA ASP A 604 -10.90 -25.52 1.85
C ASP A 604 -11.76 -24.49 2.61
N GLU A 605 -12.65 -23.80 1.90
CA GLU A 605 -13.55 -22.82 2.53
C GLU A 605 -14.65 -23.50 3.37
N VAL A 606 -15.08 -24.70 3.01
CA VAL A 606 -16.03 -25.48 3.82
C VAL A 606 -15.34 -25.95 5.11
N ALA A 607 -14.15 -26.54 4.99
CA ALA A 607 -13.33 -26.98 6.11
C ALA A 607 -13.09 -25.89 7.15
N LEU A 608 -12.73 -24.69 6.69
CA LEU A 608 -12.40 -23.57 7.58
C LEU A 608 -13.64 -22.80 8.09
N ARG A 609 -14.83 -23.07 7.53
CA ARG A 609 -16.12 -22.61 8.09
C ARG A 609 -16.64 -23.54 9.18
N ALA A 610 -16.24 -24.81 9.16
CA ALA A 610 -16.65 -25.77 10.17
C ALA A 610 -16.17 -25.36 11.56
N PRO A 611 -16.86 -25.79 12.64
CA PRO A 611 -16.40 -25.58 14.00
C PRO A 611 -14.98 -26.15 14.21
N ALA A 612 -14.23 -25.48 15.08
CA ALA A 612 -12.91 -25.94 15.51
C ALA A 612 -12.98 -27.39 16.00
N LEU A 613 -11.94 -28.16 15.71
CA LEU A 613 -11.87 -29.56 16.14
C LEU A 613 -11.78 -29.63 17.68
N ARG A 614 -12.42 -30.65 18.26
CA ARG A 614 -12.54 -30.81 19.73
C ARG A 614 -11.22 -31.17 20.43
N TRP A 615 -10.27 -31.74 19.70
CA TRP A 615 -8.99 -32.17 20.26
C TRP A 615 -8.10 -30.97 20.55
N SER A 616 -7.23 -31.05 21.56
CA SER A 616 -6.36 -29.93 21.98
C SER A 616 -4.88 -30.15 21.67
N ARG A 617 -4.55 -31.19 20.90
CA ARG A 617 -3.19 -31.62 20.59
C ARG A 617 -3.00 -31.79 19.09
N TRP A 618 -1.75 -31.94 18.67
CA TRP A 618 -1.38 -32.35 17.32
C TRP A 618 -2.16 -33.59 16.85
N LEU A 619 -2.69 -33.53 15.63
CA LEU A 619 -3.39 -34.61 14.98
C LEU A 619 -2.51 -35.22 13.87
N PRO A 620 -2.03 -36.47 14.03
CA PRO A 620 -1.24 -37.14 13.00
C PRO A 620 -2.11 -37.49 11.79
N PHE A 621 -1.53 -37.53 10.59
CA PHE A 621 -2.16 -38.08 9.39
C PHE A 621 -1.07 -38.69 8.51
N SER A 622 -1.44 -39.63 7.65
CA SER A 622 -0.50 -40.26 6.73
C SER A 622 -1.16 -40.57 5.39
N GLN A 623 -0.35 -40.70 4.34
CA GLN A 623 -0.85 -41.05 3.01
C GLN A 623 -1.65 -42.37 3.06
N GLY A 624 -1.13 -43.39 3.73
CA GLY A 624 -1.84 -44.64 4.00
C GLY A 624 -2.01 -45.52 2.75
N GLY A 625 -3.14 -46.22 2.68
CA GLY A 625 -3.55 -47.05 1.55
C GLY A 625 -3.25 -48.54 1.66
N THR A 626 -3.72 -49.31 0.67
CA THR A 626 -3.66 -50.79 0.65
C THR A 626 -2.69 -51.36 -0.39
N GLU A 627 -1.86 -50.53 -1.02
CA GLU A 627 -0.89 -50.99 -2.02
C GLU A 627 0.18 -51.87 -1.35
N PRO A 628 0.32 -53.16 -1.73
CA PRO A 628 1.29 -54.06 -1.11
C PRO A 628 2.71 -53.72 -1.56
N TRP A 629 3.66 -53.76 -0.64
CA TRP A 629 5.08 -53.54 -0.93
C TRP A 629 5.97 -54.63 -0.33
N ARG A 630 7.15 -54.82 -0.93
CA ARG A 630 8.18 -55.76 -0.49
C ARG A 630 9.55 -55.13 -0.59
N GLU A 631 10.30 -55.16 0.50
CA GLU A 631 11.63 -54.53 0.59
C GLU A 631 12.61 -55.46 1.29
N VAL A 632 13.85 -55.51 0.78
CA VAL A 632 14.91 -56.36 1.35
C VAL A 632 15.96 -55.47 2.01
N ARG A 633 16.36 -55.79 3.24
CA ARG A 633 17.46 -55.11 3.94
C ARG A 633 18.48 -56.12 4.47
N PRO A 634 19.78 -55.78 4.50
CA PRO A 634 20.78 -56.62 5.14
C PRO A 634 20.48 -56.82 6.63
N LEU A 635 20.66 -58.04 7.14
CA LEU A 635 20.45 -58.37 8.56
C LEU A 635 21.33 -57.49 9.47
N SER A 636 22.55 -57.18 9.04
CA SER A 636 23.46 -56.28 9.75
C SER A 636 22.88 -54.87 9.94
N GLN A 637 22.10 -54.37 8.98
CA GLN A 637 21.42 -53.08 9.07
C GLN A 637 20.19 -53.15 9.99
N VAL A 638 19.50 -54.29 10.04
CA VAL A 638 18.39 -54.49 10.98
C VAL A 638 18.91 -54.57 12.43
N GLN A 639 20.01 -55.30 12.64
CA GLN A 639 20.66 -55.45 13.94
C GLN A 639 21.33 -54.16 14.44
N SER A 640 21.75 -53.25 13.55
CA SER A 640 22.24 -51.94 13.99
C SER A 640 21.14 -51.04 14.58
N VAL A 641 19.87 -51.32 14.25
CA VAL A 641 18.70 -50.59 14.75
C VAL A 641 18.09 -51.26 15.99
N LEU A 642 17.99 -52.58 15.98
CA LEU A 642 17.29 -53.37 17.02
C LEU A 642 18.23 -54.02 18.05
N GLY A 643 19.55 -53.93 17.85
CA GLY A 643 20.55 -54.61 18.66
C GLY A 643 21.05 -55.91 18.03
N GLN A 644 22.28 -56.27 18.39
CA GLN A 644 22.92 -57.51 17.92
C GLN A 644 22.12 -58.74 18.40
N GLY A 645 21.94 -59.72 17.52
CA GLY A 645 21.19 -60.94 17.85
C GLY A 645 19.66 -60.82 17.79
N ALA A 646 19.12 -59.73 17.23
CA ALA A 646 17.68 -59.60 17.02
C ALA A 646 17.14 -60.70 16.06
N THR A 647 16.19 -61.50 16.55
CA THR A 647 15.50 -62.57 15.81
C THR A 647 13.98 -62.51 16.04
N SER A 648 13.20 -63.25 15.25
CA SER A 648 11.74 -63.40 15.43
C SER A 648 10.95 -62.08 15.47
N LEU A 649 11.16 -61.22 14.47
CA LEU A 649 10.47 -59.94 14.30
C LEU A 649 8.96 -60.16 14.12
N ARG A 650 8.14 -59.51 14.96
CA ARG A 650 6.68 -59.46 14.85
C ARG A 650 6.19 -58.04 14.91
N PHE A 651 5.15 -57.73 14.14
CA PHE A 651 4.56 -56.40 14.04
C PHE A 651 3.09 -56.47 14.44
N ALA A 652 2.71 -55.64 15.41
CA ALA A 652 1.32 -55.53 15.86
C ALA A 652 1.08 -54.15 16.49
N ALA A 653 -0.09 -53.55 16.22
CA ALA A 653 -0.53 -52.28 16.81
C ALA A 653 0.55 -51.17 16.75
N GLY A 654 1.21 -51.00 15.59
CA GLY A 654 2.25 -49.97 15.41
C GLY A 654 3.57 -50.24 16.16
N ARG A 655 3.79 -51.44 16.70
CA ARG A 655 5.01 -51.83 17.40
C ARG A 655 5.72 -52.98 16.69
N VAL A 656 7.05 -52.97 16.81
CA VAL A 656 7.89 -54.13 16.48
C VAL A 656 8.32 -54.78 17.78
N SER A 657 8.10 -56.10 17.88
CA SER A 657 8.63 -56.95 18.94
C SER A 657 9.62 -57.95 18.37
N TRP A 658 10.72 -58.18 19.07
CA TRP A 658 11.74 -59.13 18.66
C TRP A 658 12.34 -59.83 19.89
N LEU A 659 13.01 -60.95 19.65
CA LEU A 659 13.80 -61.64 20.66
C LEU A 659 15.27 -61.28 20.48
N HIS A 660 15.97 -61.00 21.57
CA HIS A 660 17.42 -60.88 21.56
C HIS A 660 18.03 -61.82 22.60
N THR A 661 19.14 -62.45 22.22
CA THR A 661 19.83 -63.42 23.08
C THR A 661 20.73 -62.69 24.08
N VAL A 662 20.40 -62.78 25.36
CA VAL A 662 21.14 -62.16 26.48
C VAL A 662 22.03 -63.20 27.13
N ARG A 663 23.27 -62.81 27.47
CA ARG A 663 24.16 -63.60 28.34
C ARG A 663 24.34 -62.87 29.66
N GLU A 664 23.70 -63.39 30.70
CA GLU A 664 23.80 -62.86 32.05
C GLU A 664 24.09 -64.03 33.01
N GLY A 665 25.10 -63.86 33.87
CA GLY A 665 25.46 -64.86 34.90
C GLY A 665 25.91 -66.24 34.38
N GLY A 666 26.34 -66.36 33.12
CA GLY A 666 26.74 -67.65 32.52
C GLY A 666 25.58 -68.43 31.85
N SER A 667 24.35 -67.93 31.96
CA SER A 667 23.17 -68.44 31.25
C SER A 667 22.87 -67.62 29.98
N THR A 668 22.43 -68.30 28.92
CA THR A 668 21.99 -67.68 27.67
C THR A 668 20.48 -67.83 27.56
N PHE A 669 19.73 -66.73 27.48
CA PHE A 669 18.26 -66.76 27.33
C PHE A 669 17.79 -65.67 26.36
N ASP A 670 16.65 -65.90 25.71
CA ASP A 670 16.06 -64.93 24.79
C ASP A 670 15.11 -63.99 25.53
N ALA A 671 15.43 -62.69 25.52
CA ALA A 671 14.60 -61.65 26.13
C ALA A 671 13.76 -60.92 25.06
N PRO A 672 12.43 -60.83 25.24
CA PRO A 672 11.58 -60.07 24.34
C PRO A 672 11.75 -58.57 24.57
N GLU A 673 11.99 -57.84 23.49
CA GLU A 673 11.93 -56.37 23.48
C GLU A 673 10.82 -55.89 22.55
N SER A 674 10.29 -54.70 22.85
CA SER A 674 9.28 -54.05 22.01
C SER A 674 9.52 -52.55 21.92
N ARG A 675 9.51 -52.04 20.69
CA ARG A 675 9.64 -50.61 20.40
C ARG A 675 8.57 -50.16 19.40
N PRO A 676 8.27 -48.85 19.32
CA PRO A 676 7.48 -48.31 18.22
C PRO A 676 8.09 -48.72 16.88
N CYS A 677 7.27 -49.28 15.98
CA CYS A 677 7.71 -49.74 14.67
C CYS A 677 8.28 -48.59 13.82
N GLU A 678 7.82 -47.36 14.07
CA GLU A 678 8.31 -46.14 13.42
C GLU A 678 9.83 -45.97 13.51
N LEU A 679 10.47 -46.42 14.60
CA LEU A 679 11.93 -46.40 14.73
C LEU A 679 12.59 -47.29 13.67
N LEU A 680 12.05 -48.50 13.47
CA LEU A 680 12.53 -49.43 12.45
C LEU A 680 12.25 -48.91 11.04
N ARG A 681 11.01 -48.48 10.79
CA ARG A 681 10.57 -47.92 9.49
C ARG A 681 11.47 -46.75 9.06
N SER A 682 11.68 -45.79 9.96
CA SER A 682 12.51 -44.61 9.70
C SER A 682 13.98 -44.98 9.46
N ALA A 683 14.55 -45.90 10.24
CA ALA A 683 15.97 -46.25 10.13
C ALA A 683 16.25 -47.08 8.88
N LEU A 684 15.33 -47.97 8.50
CA LEU A 684 15.46 -48.85 7.33
C LEU A 684 14.85 -48.25 6.05
N ARG A 685 14.24 -47.07 6.12
CA ARG A 685 13.55 -46.40 5.00
C ARG A 685 12.51 -47.31 4.35
N LEU A 686 11.62 -47.87 5.17
CA LEU A 686 10.52 -48.71 4.69
C LEU A 686 9.29 -47.83 4.35
N PRO A 687 8.46 -48.21 3.36
CA PRO A 687 7.30 -47.41 2.94
C PRO A 687 6.30 -47.16 4.07
N SER A 688 5.95 -48.21 4.82
CA SER A 688 5.12 -48.16 6.01
C SER A 688 5.63 -49.11 7.08
N CYS A 689 4.95 -49.18 8.22
CA CYS A 689 5.23 -50.22 9.20
C CYS A 689 4.96 -51.62 8.60
N PRO A 690 5.96 -52.53 8.60
CA PRO A 690 5.78 -53.86 8.01
C PRO A 690 4.66 -54.62 8.71
N SER A 691 3.95 -55.45 7.95
CA SER A 691 3.05 -56.48 8.51
C SER A 691 3.84 -57.73 8.88
N THR A 692 4.86 -58.10 8.08
CA THR A 692 5.70 -59.26 8.33
C THR A 692 7.17 -59.00 8.00
N ALA A 693 8.06 -59.77 8.63
CA ALA A 693 9.47 -59.84 8.26
C ALA A 693 9.95 -61.30 8.27
N VAL A 694 10.66 -61.71 7.22
CA VAL A 694 11.21 -63.05 7.07
C VAL A 694 12.73 -62.97 6.97
N LEU A 695 13.44 -63.61 7.91
CA LEU A 695 14.89 -63.74 7.84
C LEU A 695 15.27 -64.76 6.76
N GLN A 696 16.10 -64.35 5.81
CA GLN A 696 16.64 -65.16 4.72
C GLN A 696 18.17 -65.07 4.74
N GLY A 697 18.79 -65.86 5.61
CA GLY A 697 20.25 -65.83 5.80
C GLY A 697 20.74 -64.46 6.26
N ALA A 698 21.54 -63.79 5.42
CA ALA A 698 22.10 -62.46 5.70
C ALA A 698 21.15 -61.29 5.34
N GLN A 699 19.91 -61.56 4.94
CA GLN A 699 18.93 -60.57 4.54
C GLN A 699 17.62 -60.74 5.30
N VAL A 700 16.86 -59.67 5.42
CA VAL A 700 15.50 -59.66 5.97
C VAL A 700 14.57 -59.10 4.90
N LEU A 701 13.59 -59.91 4.51
CA LEU A 701 12.50 -59.50 3.61
C LEU A 701 11.36 -58.94 4.45
N PHE A 702 11.04 -57.66 4.27
CA PHE A 702 9.91 -57.00 4.86
C PHE A 702 8.74 -56.95 3.86
N THR A 703 7.53 -57.18 4.36
CA THR A 703 6.30 -56.99 3.58
C THR A 703 5.36 -56.08 4.36
N GLY A 704 4.61 -55.25 3.65
CA GLY A 704 3.58 -54.40 4.26
C GLY A 704 2.64 -53.84 3.20
N GLU A 705 1.75 -52.96 3.64
CA GLU A 705 0.78 -52.28 2.78
C GLU A 705 0.82 -50.77 3.07
N GLY A 706 0.51 -49.97 2.05
CA GLY A 706 0.39 -48.51 2.18
C GLY A 706 1.69 -47.78 2.43
N ARG A 707 1.57 -46.49 2.78
CA ARG A 707 2.70 -45.57 2.98
C ARG A 707 2.52 -44.69 4.21
N GLY A 708 3.61 -44.39 4.91
CA GLY A 708 3.63 -43.50 6.07
C GLY A 708 3.60 -44.23 7.41
N HIS A 709 3.33 -43.50 8.49
CA HIS A 709 3.40 -44.03 9.86
C HIS A 709 2.09 -44.71 10.33
N GLY A 710 0.98 -44.55 9.60
CA GLY A 710 -0.28 -45.24 9.88
C GLY A 710 -0.99 -44.79 11.17
N GLU A 711 -0.75 -43.55 11.62
CA GLU A 711 -1.44 -42.98 12.79
C GLU A 711 -2.37 -41.85 12.35
N GLY A 712 -3.58 -41.81 12.92
CA GLY A 712 -4.58 -40.79 12.65
C GLY A 712 -5.25 -40.95 11.29
N LEU A 713 -5.48 -39.84 10.59
CA LEU A 713 -6.20 -39.84 9.31
C LEU A 713 -5.36 -40.52 8.21
N ASP A 714 -5.88 -41.62 7.67
CA ASP A 714 -5.37 -42.27 6.45
C ASP A 714 -6.04 -41.59 5.23
N VAL A 715 -5.24 -40.88 4.44
CA VAL A 715 -5.73 -40.06 3.32
C VAL A 715 -6.32 -40.92 2.20
N GLU A 716 -5.69 -42.05 1.87
CA GLU A 716 -6.18 -42.96 0.83
C GLU A 716 -7.43 -43.73 1.28
N ALA A 717 -7.50 -44.15 2.54
CA ALA A 717 -8.72 -44.75 3.10
C ALA A 717 -9.86 -43.73 3.14
N ALA A 718 -9.58 -42.48 3.53
CA ALA A 718 -10.55 -41.40 3.50
C ALA A 718 -11.04 -41.10 2.07
N ARG A 719 -10.13 -41.12 1.08
CA ARG A 719 -10.47 -40.96 -0.34
C ARG A 719 -11.42 -42.07 -0.83
N ALA A 720 -11.21 -43.30 -0.38
CA ALA A 720 -12.03 -44.45 -0.75
C ALA A 720 -13.36 -44.53 0.03
N SER A 721 -13.49 -43.79 1.14
CA SER A 721 -14.70 -43.79 1.96
C SER A 721 -15.84 -42.99 1.31
N HIS A 722 -17.07 -43.35 1.68
CA HIS A 722 -18.28 -42.60 1.36
C HIS A 722 -18.80 -41.78 2.54
N ASP A 723 -18.03 -41.71 3.63
CA ASP A 723 -18.35 -40.94 4.82
C ASP A 723 -18.15 -39.44 4.61
N ASP A 724 -18.79 -38.63 5.45
CA ASP A 724 -18.53 -37.20 5.53
C ASP A 724 -17.23 -36.90 6.31
N ALA A 725 -16.75 -35.67 6.17
CA ALA A 725 -15.49 -35.25 6.79
C ALA A 725 -15.50 -35.37 8.33
N GLN A 726 -16.66 -35.22 8.97
CA GLN A 726 -16.76 -35.34 10.43
C GLN A 726 -16.60 -36.79 10.87
N HIS A 727 -17.29 -37.72 10.21
CA HIS A 727 -17.17 -39.15 10.46
C HIS A 727 -15.75 -39.66 10.17
N LEU A 728 -15.10 -39.18 9.10
CA LEU A 728 -13.70 -39.51 8.81
C LEU A 728 -12.76 -39.10 9.96
N LEU A 729 -12.95 -37.91 10.52
CA LEU A 729 -12.15 -37.42 11.65
C LEU A 729 -12.47 -38.16 12.95
N GLU A 730 -13.74 -38.51 13.18
CA GLU A 730 -14.14 -39.31 14.33
C GLU A 730 -13.64 -40.75 14.23
N HIS A 731 -13.59 -41.34 13.05
CA HIS A 731 -12.97 -42.65 12.87
C HIS A 731 -11.45 -42.61 13.11
N ALA A 732 -10.79 -41.53 12.67
CA ALA A 732 -9.34 -41.38 12.81
C ALA A 732 -8.88 -41.02 14.23
N TYR A 733 -9.70 -40.31 15.01
CA TYR A 733 -9.30 -39.70 16.28
C TYR A 733 -10.32 -39.87 17.42
N GLY A 734 -11.40 -40.61 17.17
CA GLY A 734 -12.43 -40.94 18.15
C GLY A 734 -11.99 -42.14 18.98
N ASP A 735 -11.27 -41.85 20.06
CA ASP A 735 -11.23 -42.69 21.26
C ASP A 735 -12.20 -42.12 22.30
#